data_AF-A0A1B9PLY3-F1
#
_entry.id   AF-A0A1B9PLY3-F1
#
_cell.length_a   1.000
_cell.length_b   1.000
_cell.length_c   1.000
_cell.angle_alpha   90.00
_cell.angle_beta   90.00
_cell.angle_gamma   90.00
#
_symmetry.space_group_name_H-M   'P 1'
#
loop_
_entity.id
_entity.type
_entity.pdbx_description
1 polymer ?
#
loop_
_entity_poly.entity_id
_entity_poly.type
_entity_poly.pdbx_seq_one_letter_code
_entity_poly.pdbx_strand_id
1 'polypeptide(L)'
;MIKINKITAAITSVMFSGYLYAADVSATSNMTTFVPGETKVQNGDMVSFNGDCFIAKNNPGVWESPTADSWFWDTAVCSGEPNPEPTPDPDPTPDPEPTPDPDLGDVIPFIPGKTQVSNGDVVSYDNQCFIAQNNPGVWETPSASSWFWALTECSDEPVNPDPEPEPEVTELSILSPVTGQVLQANETITINAHVDGNLAAKVEFWANNAKLAEKTVNQNNTQYSQSWTPSEEGRATVNVFVFDKNNQKIEQKSVSVTVEADANEDFVAPVVTFVTPTNGSTIKVNDTVSISVNATDADNDLTTLVVKANNTQICSFDATNTEAFTCEWQSTQAGNVTFNAIVTDAQYLSSTTSVKITVEEETIEPPVEPPVTGDLCKDFNVYPDWTNGDHATGGDIMVHNNIAYSAIYWTQTLPGSDSSWALHLNCDGTEPGTAPLLSLPNPMDPVRLEVAGWPNTLVVASPSSAAPKMLTINASNSADLANLDKLTSTFVSIIEAAAQAGSASIIINSDVLDTATQDNALSSSSIAVKEALIEAMDITGNKIDIDGINALSNDLKGWAQAHHLIISTLAPEANYGWSLSIGDFAFDTHSGRQSVWDKASNYTADLLDKLELYKAEAATKADFVAFTKSNSTEALSSEQWHNALEYVKQVTDFVKTPAMLSNIPTEQASAYFMGDKANKPQIRKAAFSNVFAILFDKNTAALTSEIEHYQDAKMPLYYVGESTENGKLTIIDALNNELMNAEDTMNNTAFLYETPQSQWVPSTVYKWTDFMKGLNAMHNVGVAGNKFWLLDENVDDATNIKYAKVAIAAFLAQSMQETIRYNACDENNWAEIKYGAATDYPMSASCGQLGQKYADYGVNPESGLDHAYSCPRDNKMEVSALTHAKWYGAPAPVFAAPNAVLEERGLLVNGSVGRWTNSGHCNDVPTSVDGSKQVWERDDCKTYVDQKAGKFIWDGSSQADVEGCGWWGRGVIQTTGRQNFGTLNHYLGRSHVDPETIGKKIDGIIVQAPPENPLYADLDFCSNPGLICSSEENKEIKWIAGLFYWVTSVQAYPDESGQYGNWNYHNELKQYVDNGMKGTSFIDDVSGIVNRGCPDLVCSTGEVHNIKERRANFKLVLEQLGLNPQ
;
A
#
# COMPACT_ATOMS: atom_id res chain seq x y z
N MET A 1 19.84 -58.66 8.49
CA MET A 1 19.00 -59.82 8.11
C MET A 1 17.55 -59.36 8.27
N ILE A 2 16.64 -59.43 7.27
CA ILE A 2 16.06 -60.64 6.64
C ILE A 2 15.32 -61.44 7.74
N LYS A 3 13.98 -61.61 7.77
CA LYS A 3 12.86 -61.45 6.78
C LYS A 3 11.54 -61.10 7.58
N ILE A 4 10.27 -61.02 7.11
CA ILE A 4 9.55 -61.57 5.93
C ILE A 4 8.22 -60.79 5.63
N ASN A 5 7.80 -60.70 4.35
CA ASN A 5 6.45 -60.67 3.71
C ASN A 5 5.26 -59.83 4.29
N LYS A 6 4.40 -59.20 3.45
CA LYS A 6 3.53 -59.80 2.38
C LYS A 6 3.40 -58.97 1.06
N ILE A 7 2.90 -59.64 0.02
CA ILE A 7 2.89 -59.32 -1.44
C ILE A 7 1.46 -58.89 -1.90
N THR A 8 1.14 -57.99 -2.86
CA THR A 8 1.85 -57.19 -3.91
C THR A 8 1.74 -57.69 -5.38
N ALA A 9 0.70 -57.26 -6.12
CA ALA A 9 0.55 -57.24 -7.60
C ALA A 9 -0.58 -56.25 -7.96
N ALA A 10 -0.63 -55.47 -9.05
CA ALA A 10 0.12 -55.38 -10.34
C ALA A 10 0.46 -53.88 -10.67
N ILE A 11 1.37 -53.41 -11.56
CA ILE A 11 2.09 -53.89 -12.77
C ILE A 11 1.39 -53.49 -14.12
N THR A 12 1.94 -52.72 -15.10
CA THR A 12 3.20 -51.92 -15.23
C THR A 12 3.26 -51.01 -16.50
N SER A 13 4.27 -50.09 -16.56
CA SER A 13 4.95 -49.50 -17.76
C SER A 13 4.26 -48.31 -18.49
N VAL A 14 4.94 -47.38 -19.21
CA VAL A 14 6.28 -47.34 -19.87
C VAL A 14 7.09 -46.05 -19.53
N MET A 15 8.39 -45.97 -19.91
CA MET A 15 9.43 -45.03 -19.46
C MET A 15 9.72 -43.81 -20.38
N PHE A 16 10.29 -42.74 -19.79
CA PHE A 16 11.35 -41.81 -20.26
C PHE A 16 11.66 -41.61 -21.76
N SER A 17 11.73 -40.34 -22.21
CA SER A 17 13.01 -39.62 -22.51
C SER A 17 12.80 -38.22 -23.14
N GLY A 18 13.69 -37.25 -22.87
CA GLY A 18 13.91 -36.05 -23.71
C GLY A 18 13.72 -34.68 -23.04
N TYR A 19 14.80 -33.89 -22.96
CA TYR A 19 14.81 -32.43 -22.71
C TYR A 19 15.29 -31.72 -23.99
N LEU A 20 14.78 -30.51 -24.30
CA LEU A 20 15.55 -29.29 -24.63
C LEU A 20 14.63 -28.10 -25.03
N TYR A 21 15.18 -26.89 -25.05
CA TYR A 21 14.49 -25.59 -25.18
C TYR A 21 14.71 -24.89 -26.54
N ALA A 22 13.72 -24.07 -26.94
CA ALA A 22 13.81 -22.82 -27.70
C ALA A 22 12.46 -22.06 -27.46
N ALA A 23 12.34 -20.75 -27.19
CA ALA A 23 13.00 -19.53 -27.73
C ALA A 23 12.53 -19.22 -29.17
N ASP A 24 12.05 -18.02 -29.54
CA ASP A 24 11.95 -16.73 -28.82
C ASP A 24 10.98 -15.74 -29.55
N VAL A 25 10.85 -14.48 -29.07
CA VAL A 25 10.24 -13.27 -29.72
C VAL A 25 8.70 -13.25 -29.87
N SER A 26 7.90 -12.17 -29.76
CA SER A 26 7.86 -10.81 -29.14
C SER A 26 6.65 -10.11 -29.81
N ALA A 27 5.80 -9.21 -29.27
CA ALA A 27 5.72 -8.46 -28.00
C ALA A 27 6.21 -6.98 -27.96
N THR A 28 5.62 -6.11 -28.80
CA THR A 28 5.57 -4.64 -28.56
C THR A 28 4.16 -4.09 -28.84
N SER A 29 3.59 -3.14 -28.08
CA SER A 29 4.03 -2.51 -26.83
C SER A 29 2.85 -1.81 -26.13
N ASN A 30 2.79 -1.85 -24.80
CA ASN A 30 2.06 -0.89 -23.98
C ASN A 30 2.96 -0.53 -22.79
N MET A 31 3.31 0.75 -22.65
CA MET A 31 4.27 1.22 -21.65
C MET A 31 3.54 2.02 -20.58
N THR A 32 3.52 1.50 -19.35
CA THR A 32 2.70 2.04 -18.25
C THR A 32 3.54 2.88 -17.29
N THR A 33 3.06 4.02 -16.83
CA THR A 33 3.75 4.78 -15.76
C THR A 33 3.60 4.03 -14.43
N PHE A 34 4.71 3.77 -13.73
CA PHE A 34 4.69 3.10 -12.44
C PHE A 34 4.36 4.08 -11.31
N VAL A 35 3.38 3.73 -10.49
CA VAL A 35 2.97 4.41 -9.25
C VAL A 35 3.12 3.41 -8.11
N PRO A 36 4.06 3.63 -7.16
CA PRO A 36 4.27 2.72 -6.04
C PRO A 36 3.01 2.53 -5.21
N GLY A 37 2.61 1.27 -5.01
CA GLY A 37 1.41 0.85 -4.30
C GLY A 37 0.21 0.54 -5.21
N GLU A 38 0.16 1.15 -6.39
CA GLU A 38 -0.99 1.04 -7.30
C GLU A 38 -0.69 0.17 -8.53
N THR A 39 0.47 0.34 -9.15
CA THR A 39 0.80 -0.34 -10.42
C THR A 39 1.19 -1.80 -10.20
N LYS A 40 0.34 -2.71 -10.68
CA LYS A 40 0.64 -4.14 -10.78
C LYS A 40 1.33 -4.44 -12.11
N VAL A 41 2.37 -5.26 -12.05
CA VAL A 41 3.20 -5.69 -13.19
C VAL A 41 3.50 -7.19 -13.10
N GLN A 42 3.88 -7.77 -14.24
CA GLN A 42 4.34 -9.15 -14.38
C GLN A 42 5.62 -9.20 -15.23
N ASN A 43 6.33 -10.33 -15.22
CA ASN A 43 7.59 -10.47 -15.95
C ASN A 43 7.45 -10.17 -17.44
N GLY A 44 8.23 -9.21 -17.93
CA GLY A 44 8.18 -8.70 -19.30
C GLY A 44 7.46 -7.35 -19.45
N ASP A 45 6.68 -6.90 -18.47
CA ASP A 45 5.98 -5.61 -18.54
C ASP A 45 6.98 -4.44 -18.51
N MET A 46 6.89 -3.56 -19.50
CA MET A 46 7.69 -2.33 -19.56
C MET A 46 6.94 -1.18 -18.90
N VAL A 47 7.58 -0.55 -17.91
CA VAL A 47 7.06 0.64 -17.21
C VAL A 47 8.03 1.80 -17.27
N SER A 48 7.51 3.02 -17.13
CA SER A 48 8.29 4.24 -16.95
C SER A 48 8.21 4.73 -15.50
N PHE A 49 9.35 5.15 -14.93
CA PHE A 49 9.43 5.65 -13.57
C PHE A 49 10.54 6.70 -13.47
N ASN A 50 10.25 7.86 -12.86
CA ASN A 50 11.14 9.03 -12.75
C ASN A 50 11.77 9.56 -14.06
N GLY A 51 11.31 9.09 -15.23
CA GLY A 51 11.76 9.50 -16.56
C GLY A 51 12.51 8.42 -17.34
N ASP A 52 12.98 7.38 -16.66
CA ASP A 52 13.61 6.20 -17.25
C ASP A 52 12.59 5.06 -17.45
N CYS A 53 12.93 4.05 -18.26
CA CYS A 53 12.10 2.88 -18.50
C CYS A 53 12.76 1.59 -18.02
N PHE A 54 11.92 0.65 -17.59
CA PHE A 54 12.34 -0.60 -16.95
C PHE A 54 11.43 -1.75 -17.37
N ILE A 55 11.99 -2.96 -17.51
CA ILE A 55 11.24 -4.19 -17.73
C ILE A 55 11.19 -4.98 -16.42
N ALA A 56 9.99 -5.41 -16.04
CA ALA A 56 9.75 -6.22 -14.86
C ALA A 56 10.34 -7.64 -14.99
N LYS A 57 10.95 -8.13 -13.91
CA LYS A 57 11.41 -9.51 -13.72
C LYS A 57 11.14 -9.98 -12.30
N ASN A 58 11.18 -11.31 -12.07
CA ASN A 58 10.95 -11.95 -10.77
C ASN A 58 9.61 -11.61 -10.07
N ASN A 59 8.63 -11.12 -10.82
CA ASN A 59 7.26 -10.73 -10.46
C ASN A 59 7.20 -9.62 -9.39
N PRO A 60 7.42 -8.35 -9.77
CA PRO A 60 7.47 -7.24 -8.81
C PRO A 60 6.13 -7.02 -8.11
N GLY A 61 6.16 -6.94 -6.79
CA GLY A 61 5.06 -6.43 -5.98
C GLY A 61 4.82 -4.94 -6.23
N VAL A 62 3.60 -4.45 -5.96
CA VAL A 62 3.18 -3.07 -6.30
C VAL A 62 4.05 -1.96 -5.69
N TRP A 63 4.79 -2.25 -4.62
CA TRP A 63 5.67 -1.29 -3.94
C TRP A 63 7.13 -1.35 -4.40
N GLU A 64 7.53 -2.41 -5.11
CA GLU A 64 8.92 -2.65 -5.54
C GLU A 64 9.25 -1.76 -6.73
N SER A 65 9.68 -0.53 -6.41
CA SER A 65 9.77 0.56 -7.40
C SER A 65 10.90 0.35 -8.43
N PRO A 66 10.66 0.64 -9.72
CA PRO A 66 11.65 0.46 -10.78
C PRO A 66 12.94 1.22 -10.51
N THR A 67 14.07 0.51 -10.54
CA THR A 67 15.40 1.03 -10.22
C THR A 67 16.46 0.27 -11.00
N ALA A 68 17.54 0.96 -11.37
CA ALA A 68 18.75 0.29 -11.87
C ALA A 68 19.35 -0.58 -10.75
N ASP A 69 19.92 -1.72 -11.13
CA ASP A 69 20.54 -2.71 -10.22
C ASP A 69 19.60 -3.33 -9.16
N SER A 70 18.32 -3.52 -9.51
CA SER A 70 17.31 -4.24 -8.73
C SER A 70 17.15 -5.70 -9.17
N TRP A 71 16.77 -6.58 -8.22
CA TRP A 71 16.39 -7.97 -8.52
C TRP A 71 15.10 -8.05 -9.37
N PHE A 72 14.24 -7.04 -9.29
CA PHE A 72 12.91 -7.03 -9.88
C PHE A 72 12.82 -6.27 -11.22
N TRP A 73 13.89 -5.61 -11.65
CA TRP A 73 13.86 -4.71 -12.81
C TRP A 73 15.14 -4.76 -13.65
N ASP A 74 15.00 -4.68 -14.97
CA ASP A 74 16.09 -4.39 -15.91
C ASP A 74 15.86 -3.02 -16.56
N THR A 75 16.92 -2.20 -16.65
CA THR A 75 16.87 -0.90 -17.34
C THR A 75 16.63 -1.10 -18.84
N ALA A 76 15.66 -0.39 -19.41
CA ALA A 76 15.28 -0.51 -20.80
C ALA A 76 15.16 0.86 -21.49
N VAL A 77 15.37 0.89 -22.80
CA VAL A 77 15.05 2.06 -23.63
C VAL A 77 13.54 2.09 -23.83
N CYS A 78 12.91 3.25 -23.62
CA CYS A 78 11.47 3.44 -23.80
C CYS A 78 11.07 3.20 -25.28
N SER A 79 10.64 1.97 -25.60
CA SER A 79 10.68 1.34 -26.95
C SER A 79 12.11 1.23 -27.52
N GLY A 80 12.62 0.09 -28.03
CA GLY A 80 12.02 -1.19 -28.44
C GLY A 80 12.46 -1.45 -29.90
N GLU A 81 13.31 -2.40 -30.27
CA GLU A 81 13.55 -3.78 -29.77
C GLU A 81 15.08 -4.13 -29.64
N PRO A 82 15.52 -5.39 -29.32
CA PRO A 82 16.81 -5.65 -28.66
C PRO A 82 18.04 -5.90 -29.56
N ASN A 83 19.23 -5.89 -28.93
CA ASN A 83 20.50 -6.37 -29.47
C ASN A 83 20.92 -7.71 -28.81
N PRO A 84 21.35 -8.74 -29.56
CA PRO A 84 21.69 -10.06 -29.00
C PRO A 84 23.07 -10.15 -28.31
N GLU A 85 23.18 -11.07 -27.35
CA GLU A 85 24.39 -11.34 -26.54
C GLU A 85 25.33 -12.45 -27.10
N PRO A 86 26.58 -12.60 -26.58
CA PRO A 86 27.71 -13.13 -27.36
C PRO A 86 28.18 -14.56 -27.03
N THR A 87 29.08 -15.10 -27.86
CA THR A 87 30.00 -16.22 -27.52
C THR A 87 31.41 -16.01 -28.11
N PRO A 88 32.51 -16.60 -27.57
CA PRO A 88 33.84 -15.97 -27.65
C PRO A 88 35.03 -16.78 -28.23
N ASP A 89 35.97 -16.05 -28.85
CA ASP A 89 37.44 -16.26 -28.99
C ASP A 89 38.03 -17.52 -29.71
N PRO A 90 39.30 -17.47 -30.23
CA PRO A 90 40.32 -16.42 -30.12
C PRO A 90 41.04 -15.91 -31.42
N ASP A 91 41.80 -14.82 -31.22
CA ASP A 91 42.92 -14.17 -31.97
C ASP A 91 43.85 -15.10 -32.83
N PRO A 92 44.64 -14.63 -33.86
CA PRO A 92 45.12 -13.24 -34.02
C PRO A 92 45.23 -12.56 -35.42
N THR A 93 45.30 -11.22 -35.33
CA THR A 93 45.90 -10.15 -36.19
C THR A 93 46.92 -10.57 -37.30
N PRO A 94 47.04 -9.84 -38.46
CA PRO A 94 47.38 -8.39 -38.50
C PRO A 94 46.85 -7.47 -39.64
N ASP A 95 47.06 -6.17 -39.40
CA ASP A 95 46.90 -4.92 -40.20
C ASP A 95 47.85 -4.81 -41.43
N PRO A 96 47.84 -3.77 -42.34
CA PRO A 96 47.21 -2.42 -42.22
C PRO A 96 46.53 -1.77 -43.47
N GLU A 97 45.88 -0.61 -43.23
CA GLU A 97 45.67 0.68 -43.99
C GLU A 97 46.01 0.85 -45.51
N PRO A 98 45.53 1.92 -46.25
CA PRO A 98 44.83 3.17 -45.82
C PRO A 98 43.58 3.62 -46.67
N THR A 99 43.11 4.85 -46.39
CA THR A 99 42.02 5.71 -46.96
C THR A 99 42.38 6.39 -48.33
N PRO A 100 41.61 7.34 -48.95
CA PRO A 100 40.27 7.96 -48.68
C PRO A 100 39.24 7.70 -49.84
N ASP A 101 38.09 8.36 -50.08
CA ASP A 101 37.61 9.76 -49.89
C ASP A 101 36.05 9.83 -49.92
N PRO A 102 35.37 10.91 -49.45
CA PRO A 102 33.90 10.96 -49.24
C PRO A 102 33.17 12.10 -50.00
N ASP A 103 31.82 12.09 -49.98
CA ASP A 103 30.95 13.11 -50.59
C ASP A 103 29.95 13.69 -49.56
N LEU A 104 29.45 14.91 -49.78
CA LEU A 104 29.13 15.85 -48.68
C LEU A 104 27.76 16.55 -48.75
N GLY A 105 26.96 16.29 -47.72
CA GLY A 105 25.89 17.14 -47.19
C GLY A 105 25.40 16.52 -45.88
N ASP A 106 25.31 17.21 -44.74
CA ASP A 106 25.41 18.67 -44.49
C ASP A 106 26.70 19.10 -43.76
N VAL A 107 26.97 20.41 -43.69
CA VAL A 107 28.12 20.99 -42.96
C VAL A 107 27.82 21.15 -41.46
N ILE A 108 28.63 20.53 -40.60
CA ILE A 108 28.38 20.40 -39.16
C ILE A 108 29.10 21.49 -38.34
N PRO A 109 28.47 22.23 -37.41
CA PRO A 109 29.19 23.14 -36.51
C PRO A 109 30.08 22.41 -35.49
N PHE A 110 31.37 22.74 -35.41
CA PHE A 110 32.28 22.11 -34.43
C PHE A 110 32.24 22.80 -33.05
N ILE A 111 31.99 22.01 -32.01
CA ILE A 111 32.00 22.44 -30.61
C ILE A 111 33.00 21.56 -29.83
N PRO A 112 34.13 22.12 -29.35
CA PRO A 112 35.12 21.37 -28.59
C PRO A 112 34.52 20.65 -27.38
N GLY A 113 34.78 19.34 -27.29
CA GLY A 113 34.28 18.45 -26.25
C GLY A 113 32.87 17.89 -26.49
N LYS A 114 32.25 18.19 -27.64
CA LYS A 114 30.89 17.72 -27.97
C LYS A 114 30.73 17.20 -29.40
N THR A 115 31.33 17.86 -30.40
CA THR A 115 31.22 17.41 -31.80
C THR A 115 32.18 16.26 -32.05
N GLN A 116 31.65 15.03 -32.11
CA GLN A 116 32.36 13.87 -32.66
C GLN A 116 32.03 13.75 -34.15
N VAL A 117 33.04 13.54 -34.98
CA VAL A 117 32.89 13.36 -36.44
C VAL A 117 33.83 12.26 -36.95
N SER A 118 33.49 11.70 -38.09
CA SER A 118 34.21 10.63 -38.79
C SER A 118 35.02 11.19 -39.96
N ASN A 119 35.99 10.41 -40.45
CA ASN A 119 36.73 10.75 -41.67
C ASN A 119 35.80 11.09 -42.84
N GLY A 120 35.86 12.35 -43.28
CA GLY A 120 35.06 12.84 -44.38
C GLY A 120 34.00 13.88 -44.03
N ASP A 121 33.56 13.95 -42.78
CA ASP A 121 32.58 14.95 -42.37
C ASP A 121 33.21 16.35 -42.48
N VAL A 122 32.53 17.30 -43.13
CA VAL A 122 32.96 18.70 -43.15
C VAL A 122 32.33 19.45 -42.00
N VAL A 123 33.19 19.99 -41.14
CA VAL A 123 32.81 20.86 -40.04
C VAL A 123 33.09 22.32 -40.35
N SER A 124 32.28 23.21 -39.80
CA SER A 124 32.57 24.65 -39.76
C SER A 124 33.14 25.03 -38.38
N TYR A 125 34.27 25.73 -38.39
CA TYR A 125 34.93 26.26 -37.18
C TYR A 125 35.67 27.56 -37.51
N ASP A 126 35.57 28.57 -36.63
CA ASP A 126 36.17 29.92 -36.79
C ASP A 126 36.02 30.53 -38.21
N ASN A 127 34.81 30.42 -38.78
CA ASN A 127 34.44 30.86 -40.14
C ASN A 127 35.23 30.21 -41.30
N GLN A 128 35.78 29.02 -41.11
CA GLN A 128 36.32 28.18 -42.19
C GLN A 128 35.69 26.77 -42.17
N CYS A 129 35.63 26.11 -43.33
CA CYS A 129 35.24 24.70 -43.42
C CYS A 129 36.47 23.79 -43.40
N PHE A 130 36.39 22.69 -42.65
CA PHE A 130 37.43 21.67 -42.52
C PHE A 130 36.83 20.28 -42.72
N ILE A 131 37.45 19.45 -43.54
CA ILE A 131 37.13 18.03 -43.66
C ILE A 131 37.92 17.22 -42.61
N ALA A 132 37.24 16.34 -41.88
CA ALA A 132 37.84 15.49 -40.86
C ALA A 132 38.72 14.39 -41.48
N GLN A 133 39.89 14.14 -40.85
CA GLN A 133 40.86 13.13 -41.28
C GLN A 133 41.44 12.40 -40.06
N ASN A 134 41.84 11.14 -40.23
CA ASN A 134 42.42 10.28 -39.18
C ASN A 134 41.57 10.15 -37.88
N ASN A 135 40.25 10.33 -37.99
CA ASN A 135 39.20 10.19 -36.96
C ASN A 135 39.45 11.03 -35.67
N PRO A 136 39.28 12.37 -35.72
CA PRO A 136 39.47 13.23 -34.57
C PRO A 136 38.51 12.90 -33.43
N GLY A 137 39.01 12.81 -32.18
CA GLY A 137 38.16 12.76 -30.99
C GLY A 137 37.56 14.14 -30.65
N VAL A 138 36.45 14.19 -29.91
CA VAL A 138 35.69 15.43 -29.58
C VAL A 138 36.50 16.68 -29.14
N TRP A 139 37.72 16.54 -28.62
CA TRP A 139 38.57 17.67 -28.19
C TRP A 139 39.64 18.10 -29.21
N GLU A 140 39.88 17.31 -30.27
CA GLU A 140 40.83 17.64 -31.37
C GLU A 140 40.26 18.78 -32.23
N THR A 141 40.60 20.01 -31.88
CA THR A 141 39.98 21.20 -32.49
C THR A 141 40.48 21.47 -33.92
N PRO A 142 39.60 21.77 -34.90
CA PRO A 142 39.99 22.02 -36.29
C PRO A 142 41.08 23.08 -36.46
N SER A 143 42.16 22.72 -37.18
CA SER A 143 43.15 23.68 -37.68
C SER A 143 43.92 23.11 -38.87
N ALA A 144 44.29 23.98 -39.82
CA ALA A 144 45.04 23.62 -41.03
C ALA A 144 46.51 23.19 -40.78
N SER A 145 46.89 23.01 -39.52
CA SER A 145 48.20 22.50 -39.07
C SER A 145 48.11 21.22 -38.23
N SER A 146 46.90 20.70 -37.99
CA SER A 146 46.69 19.40 -37.36
C SER A 146 46.74 18.27 -38.39
N TRP A 147 47.09 17.07 -37.95
CA TRP A 147 47.00 15.85 -38.77
C TRP A 147 45.54 15.38 -38.92
N PHE A 148 44.62 15.87 -38.09
CA PHE A 148 43.22 15.42 -38.09
C PHE A 148 42.27 16.24 -39.00
N TRP A 149 42.76 17.26 -39.70
CA TRP A 149 41.89 18.24 -40.38
C TRP A 149 42.52 18.84 -41.64
N ALA A 150 41.77 18.93 -42.74
CA ALA A 150 42.16 19.63 -43.96
C ALA A 150 41.13 20.70 -44.36
N LEU A 151 41.57 21.81 -44.98
CA LEU A 151 40.73 22.96 -45.29
C LEU A 151 39.90 22.76 -46.58
N THR A 152 38.65 23.23 -46.61
CA THR A 152 37.77 23.21 -47.80
C THR A 152 36.86 24.46 -47.86
N GLU A 153 36.11 24.63 -48.96
CA GLU A 153 35.18 25.75 -49.19
C GLU A 153 33.73 25.38 -48.84
N CYS A 154 32.84 26.37 -48.70
CA CYS A 154 31.45 26.18 -48.25
C CYS A 154 30.44 26.90 -49.18
N SER A 155 29.50 26.15 -49.77
CA SER A 155 28.17 26.60 -50.28
C SER A 155 28.07 27.54 -51.52
N ASP A 156 27.35 27.00 -52.53
CA ASP A 156 26.33 27.62 -53.42
C ASP A 156 26.62 28.73 -54.48
N GLU A 157 25.70 28.79 -55.46
CA GLU A 157 25.60 29.56 -56.73
C GLU A 157 25.65 31.12 -56.63
N PRO A 158 25.69 31.93 -57.75
CA PRO A 158 25.67 31.61 -59.20
C PRO A 158 26.68 32.41 -60.10
N VAL A 159 26.63 32.23 -61.45
CA VAL A 159 26.46 33.28 -62.51
C VAL A 159 27.01 32.85 -63.90
N ASN A 160 26.24 33.12 -64.97
CA ASN A 160 26.49 32.80 -66.39
C ASN A 160 27.14 33.99 -67.16
N PRO A 161 28.15 33.78 -68.05
CA PRO A 161 27.88 33.97 -69.49
C PRO A 161 28.60 33.01 -70.48
N ASP A 162 27.79 32.41 -71.35
CA ASP A 162 28.01 31.69 -72.64
C ASP A 162 28.79 32.50 -73.72
N PRO A 163 29.29 31.97 -74.89
CA PRO A 163 29.37 30.56 -75.40
C PRO A 163 30.73 30.10 -76.00
N GLU A 164 30.92 28.78 -76.16
CA GLU A 164 31.46 28.12 -77.39
C GLU A 164 30.92 26.66 -77.51
N PRO A 165 31.01 25.96 -78.67
CA PRO A 165 29.94 25.05 -79.10
C PRO A 165 30.07 23.57 -78.66
N GLU A 166 28.93 22.99 -78.27
CA GLU A 166 28.78 21.58 -77.89
C GLU A 166 28.15 20.68 -79.00
N PRO A 167 28.25 19.33 -78.90
CA PRO A 167 28.03 18.41 -80.02
C PRO A 167 26.55 18.12 -80.38
N GLU A 168 26.32 17.27 -81.40
CA GLU A 168 25.00 16.69 -81.69
C GLU A 168 24.47 15.89 -80.49
N VAL A 169 23.66 16.55 -79.66
CA VAL A 169 22.97 15.95 -78.51
C VAL A 169 21.90 14.95 -78.96
N THR A 170 21.61 13.98 -78.10
CA THR A 170 20.47 13.06 -78.24
C THR A 170 19.37 13.56 -77.32
N GLU A 171 18.20 13.90 -77.86
CA GLU A 171 17.06 14.35 -77.06
C GLU A 171 16.33 13.15 -76.45
N LEU A 172 16.03 13.24 -75.16
CA LEU A 172 15.19 12.30 -74.42
C LEU A 172 14.16 13.09 -73.59
N SER A 173 12.90 12.70 -73.68
CA SER A 173 11.85 13.17 -72.76
C SER A 173 10.89 12.03 -72.41
N ILE A 174 10.42 12.00 -71.17
CA ILE A 174 9.34 11.12 -70.73
C ILE A 174 8.03 11.87 -70.94
N LEU A 175 7.12 11.28 -71.72
CA LEU A 175 5.82 11.83 -72.09
C LEU A 175 4.70 11.36 -71.14
N SER A 176 4.90 10.21 -70.50
CA SER A 176 4.02 9.63 -69.48
C SER A 176 4.81 8.57 -68.69
N PRO A 177 4.62 8.42 -67.36
CA PRO A 177 3.88 9.34 -66.50
C PRO A 177 4.59 10.70 -66.37
N VAL A 178 3.95 11.69 -65.74
CA VAL A 178 4.51 13.03 -65.49
C VAL A 178 4.85 13.24 -64.01
N THR A 179 5.74 14.20 -63.70
CA THR A 179 6.24 14.39 -62.33
C THR A 179 5.12 14.76 -61.37
N GLY A 180 5.00 14.03 -60.26
CA GLY A 180 3.94 14.19 -59.28
C GLY A 180 2.59 13.61 -59.70
N GLN A 181 2.53 12.84 -60.79
CA GLN A 181 1.34 12.08 -61.14
C GLN A 181 1.08 10.98 -60.10
N VAL A 182 -0.19 10.88 -59.68
CA VAL A 182 -0.69 9.76 -58.87
C VAL A 182 -1.07 8.61 -59.81
N LEU A 183 -0.74 7.40 -59.40
CA LEU A 183 -1.05 6.11 -60.04
C LEU A 183 -1.78 5.23 -59.01
N GLN A 184 -2.58 4.27 -59.46
CA GLN A 184 -3.16 3.24 -58.59
C GLN A 184 -2.25 2.02 -58.55
N ALA A 185 -2.14 1.39 -57.37
CA ALA A 185 -1.52 0.08 -57.22
C ALA A 185 -2.24 -0.94 -58.10
N ASN A 186 -1.51 -1.94 -58.61
CA ASN A 186 -1.98 -3.01 -59.50
C ASN A 186 -2.57 -2.57 -60.86
N GLU A 187 -2.89 -1.29 -61.10
CA GLU A 187 -3.28 -0.80 -62.42
C GLU A 187 -2.07 -0.78 -63.39
N THR A 188 -2.22 -1.36 -64.58
CA THR A 188 -1.13 -1.45 -65.56
C THR A 188 -1.06 -0.20 -66.44
N ILE A 189 -0.18 0.73 -66.10
CA ILE A 189 0.06 1.96 -66.84
C ILE A 189 1.10 1.76 -67.96
N THR A 190 1.23 2.74 -68.87
CA THR A 190 2.26 2.70 -69.93
C THR A 190 3.17 3.93 -69.87
N ILE A 191 4.43 3.67 -69.57
CA ILE A 191 5.53 4.62 -69.68
C ILE A 191 5.74 4.90 -71.17
N ASN A 192 5.81 6.16 -71.57
CA ASN A 192 6.07 6.59 -72.93
C ASN A 192 7.22 7.60 -72.94
N ALA A 193 8.21 7.40 -73.81
CA ALA A 193 9.36 8.29 -73.97
C ALA A 193 9.59 8.63 -75.45
N HIS A 194 9.96 9.88 -75.69
CA HIS A 194 10.48 10.35 -76.97
C HIS A 194 12.02 10.30 -76.94
N VAL A 195 12.62 9.71 -77.97
CA VAL A 195 14.08 9.62 -78.16
C VAL A 195 14.40 10.00 -79.60
N ASP A 196 15.22 11.02 -79.81
CA ASP A 196 15.73 11.41 -81.13
C ASP A 196 17.23 11.74 -81.05
N GLY A 197 17.97 11.54 -82.13
CA GLY A 197 19.42 11.72 -82.20
C GLY A 197 20.17 10.56 -82.84
N ASN A 198 21.14 10.90 -83.70
CA ASN A 198 21.84 9.96 -84.57
C ASN A 198 22.64 8.86 -83.85
N LEU A 199 23.02 9.10 -82.59
CA LEU A 199 23.90 8.23 -81.79
C LEU A 199 23.15 7.17 -80.97
N ALA A 200 21.84 7.35 -80.73
CA ALA A 200 21.04 6.43 -79.95
C ALA A 200 20.87 5.08 -80.66
N ALA A 201 21.32 4.00 -80.00
CA ALA A 201 21.17 2.62 -80.48
C ALA A 201 20.24 1.78 -79.58
N LYS A 202 20.01 2.21 -78.34
CA LYS A 202 19.28 1.44 -77.33
C LYS A 202 18.61 2.36 -76.31
N VAL A 203 17.41 1.99 -75.86
CA VAL A 203 16.70 2.64 -74.75
C VAL A 203 16.26 1.60 -73.73
N GLU A 204 16.39 1.92 -72.45
CA GLU A 204 15.97 1.07 -71.33
C GLU A 204 14.92 1.77 -70.46
N PHE A 205 13.96 1.00 -69.97
CA PHE A 205 12.89 1.45 -69.09
C PHE A 205 13.03 0.76 -67.75
N TRP A 206 13.00 1.54 -66.67
CA TRP A 206 13.18 1.10 -65.29
C TRP A 206 12.14 1.75 -64.38
N ALA A 207 11.76 1.08 -63.30
CA ALA A 207 10.99 1.66 -62.20
C ALA A 207 11.68 1.33 -60.88
N ASN A 208 11.89 2.34 -60.05
CA ASN A 208 12.81 2.29 -58.91
C ASN A 208 14.17 1.70 -59.37
N ASN A 209 14.63 0.63 -58.73
CA ASN A 209 15.86 -0.07 -59.07
C ASN A 209 15.64 -1.32 -59.97
N ALA A 210 14.44 -1.52 -60.52
CA ALA A 210 14.08 -2.68 -61.34
C ALA A 210 14.03 -2.33 -62.84
N LYS A 211 14.73 -3.13 -63.67
CA LYS A 211 14.70 -3.00 -65.14
C LYS A 211 13.43 -3.66 -65.70
N LEU A 212 12.57 -2.86 -66.32
CA LEU A 212 11.31 -3.31 -66.92
C LEU A 212 11.53 -3.84 -68.34
N ALA A 213 12.31 -3.12 -69.15
CA ALA A 213 12.56 -3.50 -70.54
C ALA A 213 13.81 -2.83 -71.15
N GLU A 214 14.24 -3.36 -72.29
CA GLU A 214 15.24 -2.80 -73.18
C GLU A 214 14.73 -2.88 -74.63
N LYS A 215 14.92 -1.82 -75.42
CA LYS A 215 14.46 -1.74 -76.82
C LYS A 215 15.55 -1.11 -77.69
N THR A 216 15.80 -1.70 -78.86
CA THR A 216 16.74 -1.14 -79.84
C THR A 216 16.15 0.12 -80.46
N VAL A 217 16.93 1.19 -80.52
CA VAL A 217 16.54 2.45 -81.17
C VAL A 217 16.78 2.35 -82.68
N ASN A 218 15.84 2.87 -83.46
CA ASN A 218 15.89 2.95 -84.93
C ASN A 218 15.59 4.38 -85.33
N GLN A 219 16.45 5.00 -86.17
CA GLN A 219 16.34 6.39 -86.62
C GLN A 219 15.03 6.74 -87.37
N ASN A 220 14.17 5.76 -87.68
CA ASN A 220 12.83 5.98 -88.26
C ASN A 220 11.69 5.91 -87.22
N ASN A 221 11.99 5.68 -85.94
CA ASN A 221 11.02 5.71 -84.85
C ASN A 221 11.60 6.50 -83.67
N THR A 222 10.91 7.56 -83.27
CA THR A 222 11.35 8.42 -82.17
C THR A 222 10.47 8.30 -80.92
N GLN A 223 9.52 7.35 -80.86
CA GLN A 223 8.74 7.08 -79.65
C GLN A 223 8.83 5.62 -79.21
N TYR A 224 9.06 5.44 -77.91
CA TYR A 224 9.30 4.15 -77.28
C TYR A 224 8.41 4.07 -76.03
N SER A 225 7.69 2.96 -75.88
CA SER A 225 6.76 2.75 -74.77
C SER A 225 7.05 1.45 -74.03
N GLN A 226 6.70 1.39 -72.75
CA GLN A 226 6.78 0.18 -71.93
C GLN A 226 5.69 0.17 -70.88
N SER A 227 4.94 -0.93 -70.78
CA SER A 227 3.96 -1.12 -69.71
C SER A 227 4.64 -1.42 -68.38
N TRP A 228 4.07 -0.89 -67.30
CA TRP A 228 4.51 -1.08 -65.92
C TRP A 228 3.28 -1.18 -65.03
N THR A 229 3.35 -2.05 -64.02
CA THR A 229 2.30 -2.25 -63.02
C THR A 229 2.97 -2.04 -61.66
N PRO A 230 2.69 -0.94 -60.94
CA PRO A 230 3.22 -0.73 -59.59
C PRO A 230 2.48 -1.64 -58.61
N SER A 231 3.22 -2.44 -57.83
CA SER A 231 2.65 -3.34 -56.80
C SER A 231 2.98 -2.90 -55.37
N GLU A 232 3.63 -1.74 -55.21
CA GLU A 232 4.09 -1.19 -53.94
C GLU A 232 3.61 0.27 -53.86
N GLU A 233 2.98 0.64 -52.75
CA GLU A 233 2.45 1.99 -52.51
C GLU A 233 3.55 2.97 -52.10
N GLY A 234 3.26 4.27 -52.22
CA GLY A 234 4.18 5.36 -51.90
C GLY A 234 4.90 5.93 -53.14
N ARG A 235 6.03 6.62 -52.92
CA ARG A 235 6.73 7.33 -54.01
C ARG A 235 7.65 6.39 -54.80
N ALA A 236 7.36 6.25 -56.09
CA ALA A 236 8.18 5.51 -57.05
C ALA A 236 8.82 6.46 -58.07
N THR A 237 9.94 6.05 -58.68
CA THR A 237 10.62 6.82 -59.73
C THR A 237 10.84 5.98 -60.97
N VAL A 238 10.22 6.39 -62.08
CA VAL A 238 10.43 5.80 -63.41
C VAL A 238 11.66 6.44 -64.04
N ASN A 239 12.59 5.62 -64.50
CA ASN A 239 13.82 6.03 -65.15
C ASN A 239 13.86 5.54 -66.60
N VAL A 240 14.31 6.39 -67.51
CA VAL A 240 14.57 6.04 -68.91
C VAL A 240 16.02 6.41 -69.25
N PHE A 241 16.76 5.44 -69.78
CA PHE A 241 18.18 5.57 -70.11
C PHE A 241 18.41 5.27 -71.60
N VAL A 242 19.18 6.12 -72.29
CA VAL A 242 19.53 5.93 -73.70
C VAL A 242 21.03 5.66 -73.84
N PHE A 243 21.39 4.70 -74.69
CA PHE A 243 22.75 4.23 -74.90
C PHE A 243 23.14 4.24 -76.38
N ASP A 244 24.44 4.38 -76.63
CA ASP A 244 25.04 4.28 -77.95
C ASP A 244 25.27 2.82 -78.39
N LYS A 245 25.79 2.63 -79.61
CA LYS A 245 26.14 1.33 -80.18
C LYS A 245 27.27 0.57 -79.45
N ASN A 246 28.05 1.26 -78.62
CA ASN A 246 29.09 0.67 -77.76
C ASN A 246 28.53 0.30 -76.37
N ASN A 247 27.22 0.49 -76.15
CA ASN A 247 26.52 0.31 -74.89
C ASN A 247 26.98 1.28 -73.78
N GLN A 248 27.51 2.46 -74.16
CA GLN A 248 27.75 3.58 -73.25
C GLN A 248 26.44 4.39 -73.09
N LYS A 249 26.07 4.73 -71.86
CA LYS A 249 24.92 5.61 -71.60
C LYS A 249 25.25 7.03 -72.10
N ILE A 250 24.38 7.59 -72.94
CA ILE A 250 24.55 8.91 -73.56
C ILE A 250 23.53 9.94 -73.09
N GLU A 251 22.37 9.53 -72.57
CA GLU A 251 21.35 10.44 -72.06
C GLU A 251 20.44 9.74 -71.03
N GLN A 252 19.85 10.48 -70.08
CA GLN A 252 18.93 9.94 -69.08
C GLN A 252 17.87 10.94 -68.61
N LYS A 253 16.67 10.44 -68.30
CA LYS A 253 15.59 11.20 -67.66
C LYS A 253 14.88 10.34 -66.61
N SER A 254 14.35 11.00 -65.60
CA SER A 254 13.69 10.41 -64.45
C SER A 254 12.39 11.17 -64.17
N VAL A 255 11.36 10.45 -63.71
CA VAL A 255 10.09 11.03 -63.30
C VAL A 255 9.59 10.35 -62.03
N SER A 256 9.37 11.13 -60.97
CA SER A 256 8.81 10.61 -59.71
C SER A 256 7.30 10.73 -59.71
N VAL A 257 6.65 9.68 -59.22
CA VAL A 257 5.20 9.47 -59.17
C VAL A 257 4.82 8.96 -57.77
N THR A 258 3.55 9.10 -57.40
CA THR A 258 3.01 8.48 -56.17
C THR A 258 2.10 7.34 -56.59
N VAL A 259 2.24 6.18 -55.95
CA VAL A 259 1.33 5.04 -56.05
C VAL A 259 0.46 5.05 -54.80
N GLU A 260 -0.86 5.05 -55.00
CA GLU A 260 -1.87 4.97 -53.93
C GLU A 260 -2.67 3.66 -54.09
N ALA A 261 -3.26 3.16 -53.01
CA ALA A 261 -4.08 1.94 -53.02
C ALA A 261 -5.17 1.97 -54.11
N ASP A 262 -5.51 0.79 -54.65
CA ASP A 262 -6.53 0.65 -55.71
C ASP A 262 -7.93 0.90 -55.16
N ALA A 263 -8.55 2.02 -55.55
CA ALA A 263 -9.81 2.49 -54.98
C ALA A 263 -11.07 1.88 -55.64
N ASN A 264 -11.05 0.58 -55.99
CA ASN A 264 -12.13 -0.09 -56.73
C ASN A 264 -12.46 -1.53 -56.26
N GLU A 265 -12.53 -1.77 -54.96
CA GLU A 265 -13.35 -2.85 -54.41
C GLU A 265 -14.48 -2.25 -53.54
N ASP A 266 -15.72 -2.73 -53.74
CA ASP A 266 -16.94 -2.25 -53.07
C ASP A 266 -17.02 -2.89 -51.65
N PHE A 267 -16.17 -2.45 -50.72
CA PHE A 267 -16.04 -3.06 -49.38
C PHE A 267 -17.38 -3.18 -48.62
N VAL A 268 -17.74 -4.38 -48.14
CA VAL A 268 -19.06 -4.67 -47.56
C VAL A 268 -18.97 -4.97 -46.07
N ALA A 269 -19.25 -3.96 -45.24
CA ALA A 269 -19.16 -4.05 -43.77
C ALA A 269 -19.74 -5.36 -43.17
N PRO A 270 -18.99 -6.03 -42.28
CA PRO A 270 -19.24 -7.40 -41.84
C PRO A 270 -20.55 -7.59 -41.05
N VAL A 271 -21.04 -8.82 -40.97
CA VAL A 271 -22.29 -9.17 -40.28
C VAL A 271 -22.03 -10.03 -39.04
N VAL A 272 -22.57 -9.61 -37.89
CA VAL A 272 -22.41 -10.31 -36.60
C VAL A 272 -23.74 -10.69 -35.94
N THR A 273 -23.79 -11.88 -35.34
CA THR A 273 -24.95 -12.42 -34.61
C THR A 273 -24.52 -13.20 -33.37
N PHE A 274 -25.18 -13.00 -32.23
CA PHE A 274 -24.99 -13.88 -31.07
C PHE A 274 -25.64 -15.24 -31.33
N VAL A 275 -24.90 -16.32 -31.06
CA VAL A 275 -25.38 -17.70 -30.97
C VAL A 275 -25.77 -18.00 -29.52
N THR A 276 -24.93 -17.59 -28.56
CA THR A 276 -25.22 -17.56 -27.12
C THR A 276 -24.61 -16.31 -26.48
N PRO A 277 -25.22 -15.72 -25.43
CA PRO A 277 -26.53 -16.08 -24.88
C PRO A 277 -27.69 -15.59 -25.77
N THR A 278 -28.86 -16.19 -25.62
CA THR A 278 -30.08 -15.74 -26.30
C THR A 278 -30.66 -14.50 -25.62
N ASN A 279 -31.13 -13.53 -26.41
CA ASN A 279 -31.75 -12.32 -25.88
C ASN A 279 -32.96 -12.65 -24.99
N GLY A 280 -32.93 -12.18 -23.73
CA GLY A 280 -33.92 -12.47 -22.70
C GLY A 280 -33.66 -13.75 -21.89
N SER A 281 -32.47 -14.37 -21.96
CA SER A 281 -32.12 -15.48 -21.07
C SER A 281 -31.90 -15.03 -19.62
N THR A 282 -32.29 -15.87 -18.67
CA THR A 282 -31.92 -15.76 -17.25
C THR A 282 -30.75 -16.68 -16.94
N ILE A 283 -29.83 -16.22 -16.09
CA ILE A 283 -28.76 -17.00 -15.43
C ILE A 283 -28.76 -16.69 -13.93
N LYS A 284 -27.96 -17.41 -13.12
CA LYS A 284 -27.65 -17.03 -11.74
C LYS A 284 -26.34 -16.23 -11.62
N VAL A 285 -26.17 -15.48 -10.53
CA VAL A 285 -24.85 -14.98 -10.09
C VAL A 285 -23.88 -16.16 -9.95
N ASN A 286 -22.63 -15.97 -10.36
CA ASN A 286 -21.59 -17.01 -10.50
C ASN A 286 -21.85 -18.12 -11.54
N ASP A 287 -22.97 -18.16 -12.27
CA ASP A 287 -23.06 -19.00 -13.48
C ASP A 287 -22.05 -18.51 -14.52
N THR A 288 -21.24 -19.44 -15.05
CA THR A 288 -20.40 -19.18 -16.22
C THR A 288 -21.24 -19.28 -17.49
N VAL A 289 -21.35 -18.17 -18.23
CA VAL A 289 -22.04 -18.07 -19.52
C VAL A 289 -21.04 -18.23 -20.65
N SER A 290 -21.24 -19.27 -21.45
CA SER A 290 -20.54 -19.41 -22.73
C SER A 290 -21.11 -18.42 -23.74
N ILE A 291 -20.34 -17.38 -24.03
CA ILE A 291 -20.62 -16.39 -25.07
C ILE A 291 -20.11 -16.97 -26.39
N SER A 292 -21.00 -17.16 -27.35
CA SER A 292 -20.66 -17.62 -28.70
C SER A 292 -21.24 -16.67 -29.72
N VAL A 293 -20.40 -16.19 -30.63
CA VAL A 293 -20.76 -15.22 -31.67
C VAL A 293 -20.46 -15.84 -33.03
N ASN A 294 -21.38 -15.67 -33.98
CA ASN A 294 -21.16 -16.01 -35.38
C ASN A 294 -21.02 -14.70 -36.17
N ALA A 295 -19.83 -14.49 -36.72
CA ALA A 295 -19.50 -13.38 -37.59
C ALA A 295 -19.14 -13.91 -38.98
N THR A 296 -19.61 -13.21 -40.00
CA THR A 296 -19.34 -13.54 -41.41
C THR A 296 -19.22 -12.25 -42.18
N ASP A 297 -18.27 -12.23 -43.11
CA ASP A 297 -18.02 -11.13 -44.01
C ASP A 297 -18.19 -11.56 -45.48
N ALA A 298 -18.39 -10.61 -46.39
CA ALA A 298 -18.62 -10.91 -47.81
C ALA A 298 -17.32 -10.93 -48.64
N ASP A 299 -16.38 -10.09 -48.26
CA ASP A 299 -15.03 -9.90 -48.78
C ASP A 299 -14.09 -10.99 -48.20
N ASN A 300 -14.43 -11.47 -47.00
CA ASN A 300 -13.79 -12.52 -46.20
C ASN A 300 -12.47 -12.07 -45.54
N ASP A 301 -12.43 -10.84 -45.00
CA ASP A 301 -11.22 -10.25 -44.38
C ASP A 301 -11.43 -9.69 -42.95
N LEU A 302 -12.41 -10.24 -42.22
CA LEU A 302 -12.63 -9.99 -40.77
C LEU A 302 -11.31 -9.88 -39.99
N THR A 303 -11.03 -8.71 -39.40
CA THR A 303 -9.84 -8.51 -38.58
C THR A 303 -10.11 -8.74 -37.10
N THR A 304 -11.23 -8.23 -36.58
CA THR A 304 -11.48 -8.20 -35.13
C THR A 304 -12.92 -8.51 -34.77
N LEU A 305 -13.09 -9.22 -33.66
CA LEU A 305 -14.38 -9.35 -32.97
C LEU A 305 -14.20 -9.04 -31.48
N VAL A 306 -14.90 -8.02 -30.99
CA VAL A 306 -14.85 -7.58 -29.59
C VAL A 306 -16.21 -7.79 -28.94
N VAL A 307 -16.26 -8.49 -27.80
CA VAL A 307 -17.48 -8.59 -26.98
C VAL A 307 -17.34 -7.80 -25.68
N LYS A 308 -18.36 -7.00 -25.36
CA LYS A 308 -18.45 -6.17 -24.16
C LYS A 308 -19.73 -6.48 -23.38
N ALA A 309 -19.68 -6.51 -22.04
CA ALA A 309 -20.86 -6.49 -21.17
C ALA A 309 -20.94 -5.14 -20.46
N ASN A 310 -22.11 -4.47 -20.52
CA ASN A 310 -22.35 -3.17 -19.86
C ASN A 310 -21.19 -2.16 -20.10
N ASN A 311 -20.73 -2.09 -21.36
CA ASN A 311 -19.60 -1.31 -21.88
C ASN A 311 -18.17 -1.80 -21.53
N THR A 312 -17.99 -2.66 -20.54
CA THR A 312 -16.68 -3.29 -20.24
C THR A 312 -16.35 -4.42 -21.21
N GLN A 313 -15.15 -4.44 -21.76
CA GLN A 313 -14.70 -5.51 -22.67
C GLN A 313 -14.45 -6.82 -21.91
N ILE A 314 -15.00 -7.92 -22.44
CA ILE A 314 -14.85 -9.27 -21.88
C ILE A 314 -13.76 -10.02 -22.63
N CYS A 315 -13.89 -10.06 -23.96
CA CYS A 315 -13.03 -10.84 -24.83
C CYS A 315 -12.89 -10.15 -26.19
N SER A 316 -11.75 -10.39 -26.83
CA SER A 316 -11.42 -9.87 -28.16
C SER A 316 -10.73 -11.00 -28.93
N PHE A 317 -11.11 -11.18 -30.18
CA PHE A 317 -10.56 -12.18 -31.08
C PHE A 317 -9.94 -11.50 -32.28
N ASP A 318 -8.76 -11.96 -32.67
CA ASP A 318 -8.23 -11.77 -34.03
C ASP A 318 -9.00 -12.73 -34.95
N ALA A 319 -9.84 -12.17 -35.82
CA ALA A 319 -10.71 -12.93 -36.69
C ALA A 319 -10.00 -13.47 -37.95
N THR A 320 -8.76 -13.04 -38.22
CA THR A 320 -7.94 -13.62 -39.29
C THR A 320 -7.40 -15.02 -38.90
N ASN A 321 -7.29 -15.29 -37.60
CA ASN A 321 -6.72 -16.53 -37.05
C ASN A 321 -7.71 -17.37 -36.20
N THR A 322 -8.97 -16.94 -36.04
CA THR A 322 -9.96 -17.59 -35.14
C THR A 322 -11.17 -18.12 -35.91
N GLU A 323 -11.28 -19.45 -36.07
CA GLU A 323 -12.45 -20.09 -36.71
C GLU A 323 -13.72 -20.12 -35.84
N ALA A 324 -13.62 -19.85 -34.53
CA ALA A 324 -14.76 -19.93 -33.60
C ALA A 324 -14.66 -18.88 -32.48
N PHE A 325 -15.59 -17.91 -32.50
CA PHE A 325 -15.62 -16.81 -31.53
C PHE A 325 -16.39 -17.22 -30.25
N THR A 326 -15.69 -17.90 -29.34
CA THR A 326 -16.24 -18.35 -28.05
C THR A 326 -15.41 -17.86 -26.88
N CYS A 327 -16.05 -17.22 -25.90
CA CYS A 327 -15.42 -16.84 -24.62
C CYS A 327 -16.39 -17.04 -23.46
N GLU A 328 -15.87 -17.29 -22.26
CA GLU A 328 -16.68 -17.47 -21.06
C GLU A 328 -16.78 -16.16 -20.27
N TRP A 329 -17.95 -15.88 -19.69
CA TRP A 329 -18.20 -14.72 -18.85
C TRP A 329 -18.98 -15.09 -17.59
N GLN A 330 -18.69 -14.45 -16.46
CA GLN A 330 -19.36 -14.71 -15.19
C GLN A 330 -19.63 -13.38 -14.48
N SER A 331 -20.82 -13.24 -13.87
CA SER A 331 -21.16 -12.08 -13.04
C SER A 331 -21.01 -12.38 -11.55
N THR A 332 -20.46 -11.44 -10.80
CA THR A 332 -20.49 -11.40 -9.33
C THR A 332 -21.66 -10.57 -8.78
N GLN A 333 -22.44 -9.91 -9.64
CA GLN A 333 -23.58 -9.06 -9.27
C GLN A 333 -24.84 -9.44 -10.06
N ALA A 334 -26.00 -9.40 -9.39
CA ALA A 334 -27.29 -9.58 -10.04
C ALA A 334 -27.74 -8.30 -10.78
N GLY A 335 -28.62 -8.46 -11.76
CA GLY A 335 -29.18 -7.36 -12.53
C GLY A 335 -29.25 -7.62 -14.03
N ASN A 336 -29.41 -6.54 -14.80
CA ASN A 336 -29.52 -6.61 -16.25
C ASN A 336 -28.13 -6.43 -16.88
N VAL A 337 -27.71 -7.39 -17.71
CA VAL A 337 -26.45 -7.29 -18.47
C VAL A 337 -26.74 -7.27 -19.96
N THR A 338 -26.21 -6.26 -20.64
CA THR A 338 -26.30 -6.10 -22.10
C THR A 338 -24.94 -6.42 -22.70
N PHE A 339 -24.88 -7.51 -23.45
CA PHE A 339 -23.73 -7.83 -24.28
C PHE A 339 -23.83 -7.10 -25.61
N ASN A 340 -22.70 -6.55 -26.07
CA ASN A 340 -22.54 -6.01 -27.41
C ASN A 340 -21.37 -6.74 -28.07
N ALA A 341 -21.60 -7.38 -29.21
CA ALA A 341 -20.55 -7.92 -30.06
C ALA A 341 -20.34 -6.99 -31.25
N ILE A 342 -19.11 -6.52 -31.42
CA ILE A 342 -18.66 -5.58 -32.45
C ILE A 342 -17.69 -6.34 -33.35
N VAL A 343 -17.86 -6.25 -34.66
CA VAL A 343 -16.93 -6.83 -35.66
C VAL A 343 -16.38 -5.75 -36.56
N THR A 344 -15.15 -5.94 -37.03
CA THR A 344 -14.47 -5.04 -37.97
C THR A 344 -13.77 -5.85 -39.07
N ASP A 345 -13.82 -5.36 -40.31
CA ASP A 345 -13.07 -5.85 -41.48
C ASP A 345 -11.64 -5.25 -41.56
N ALA A 346 -10.97 -5.40 -42.70
CA ALA A 346 -9.63 -4.83 -42.92
C ALA A 346 -9.63 -3.33 -43.29
N GLN A 347 -10.78 -2.77 -43.68
CA GLN A 347 -10.97 -1.38 -44.10
C GLN A 347 -11.63 -0.51 -43.02
N TYR A 348 -11.73 -1.05 -41.80
CA TYR A 348 -12.31 -0.43 -40.61
C TYR A 348 -13.82 -0.17 -40.65
N LEU A 349 -14.56 -0.79 -41.58
CA LEU A 349 -16.02 -0.82 -41.46
C LEU A 349 -16.39 -1.84 -40.39
N SER A 350 -17.50 -1.57 -39.70
CA SER A 350 -17.90 -2.37 -38.55
C SER A 350 -19.41 -2.47 -38.42
N SER A 351 -19.85 -3.57 -37.81
CA SER A 351 -21.22 -3.71 -37.35
C SER A 351 -21.26 -4.14 -35.89
N THR A 352 -22.43 -4.00 -35.28
CA THR A 352 -22.64 -4.31 -33.87
C THR A 352 -24.00 -4.95 -33.69
N THR A 353 -24.02 -6.01 -32.88
CA THR A 353 -25.25 -6.69 -32.43
C THR A 353 -25.28 -6.72 -30.91
N SER A 354 -26.46 -6.79 -30.32
CA SER A 354 -26.62 -6.81 -28.86
C SER A 354 -27.67 -7.81 -28.39
N VAL A 355 -27.38 -8.43 -27.25
CA VAL A 355 -28.31 -9.29 -26.51
C VAL A 355 -28.30 -8.91 -25.04
N LYS A 356 -29.48 -8.88 -24.44
CA LYS A 356 -29.67 -8.56 -23.03
C LYS A 356 -30.04 -9.82 -22.26
N ILE A 357 -29.41 -10.04 -21.12
CA ILE A 357 -29.74 -11.13 -20.19
C ILE A 357 -30.12 -10.57 -18.82
N THR A 358 -30.78 -11.41 -18.02
CA THR A 358 -30.99 -11.17 -16.59
C THR A 358 -30.06 -12.09 -15.80
N VAL A 359 -29.24 -11.51 -14.94
CA VAL A 359 -28.55 -12.23 -13.87
C VAL A 359 -29.46 -12.16 -12.64
N GLU A 360 -30.10 -13.27 -12.29
CA GLU A 360 -30.84 -13.42 -11.04
C GLU A 360 -29.87 -13.89 -9.94
N GLU A 361 -30.21 -13.68 -8.67
CA GLU A 361 -29.38 -14.15 -7.56
C GLU A 361 -29.43 -15.69 -7.47
N GLU A 362 -28.35 -16.31 -6.99
CA GLU A 362 -28.36 -17.74 -6.78
C GLU A 362 -29.33 -18.09 -5.62
N THR A 363 -30.52 -18.55 -5.99
CA THR A 363 -31.45 -19.22 -5.07
C THR A 363 -30.87 -20.58 -4.65
N ILE A 364 -30.08 -20.56 -3.57
CA ILE A 364 -29.73 -21.74 -2.77
C ILE A 364 -30.97 -22.12 -1.93
N GLU A 365 -31.30 -23.41 -1.75
CA GLU A 365 -32.19 -23.78 -0.64
C GLU A 365 -31.40 -23.55 0.67
N PRO A 366 -31.81 -22.60 1.52
CA PRO A 366 -30.85 -21.97 2.42
C PRO A 366 -30.45 -22.89 3.58
N PRO A 367 -29.16 -22.92 3.96
CA PRO A 367 -28.77 -23.22 5.33
C PRO A 367 -29.17 -22.02 6.23
N VAL A 368 -30.49 -21.83 6.37
CA VAL A 368 -31.21 -20.73 7.06
C VAL A 368 -30.40 -19.43 7.12
N GLU A 369 -30.46 -18.62 6.06
CA GLU A 369 -29.91 -17.27 6.09
C GLU A 369 -30.48 -16.49 7.28
N PRO A 370 -29.65 -15.82 8.10
CA PRO A 370 -30.15 -14.81 9.02
C PRO A 370 -30.81 -13.70 8.18
N PRO A 371 -32.10 -13.37 8.41
CA PRO A 371 -32.83 -12.43 7.58
C PRO A 371 -32.14 -11.09 7.28
N VAL A 372 -32.46 -10.58 6.09
CA VAL A 372 -32.21 -9.21 5.59
C VAL A 372 -32.24 -8.15 6.70
N THR A 373 -31.30 -7.21 6.65
CA THR A 373 -31.17 -6.02 7.52
C THR A 373 -32.51 -5.31 7.75
N GLY A 374 -33.16 -5.70 8.85
CA GLY A 374 -34.58 -5.47 9.10
C GLY A 374 -34.99 -6.06 10.44
N ASP A 375 -34.13 -5.84 11.44
CA ASP A 375 -34.19 -6.30 12.83
C ASP A 375 -34.50 -7.80 12.98
N LEU A 376 -33.43 -8.61 13.08
CA LEU A 376 -33.52 -9.99 13.58
C LEU A 376 -34.10 -10.09 15.00
N CYS A 377 -34.12 -8.96 15.69
CA CYS A 377 -34.40 -8.83 17.11
C CYS A 377 -35.67 -8.01 17.44
N LYS A 378 -36.41 -7.49 16.45
CA LYS A 378 -37.62 -6.65 16.67
C LYS A 378 -38.72 -7.31 17.49
N ASP A 379 -38.82 -8.64 17.38
CA ASP A 379 -39.84 -9.45 18.05
C ASP A 379 -39.38 -9.90 19.46
N PHE A 380 -38.21 -9.44 19.92
CA PHE A 380 -37.65 -9.70 21.24
C PHE A 380 -37.64 -8.45 22.12
N ASN A 381 -37.65 -8.65 23.44
CA ASN A 381 -37.57 -7.58 24.42
C ASN A 381 -36.16 -6.98 24.49
N VAL A 382 -36.03 -5.66 24.33
CA VAL A 382 -34.75 -4.95 24.49
C VAL A 382 -34.55 -4.53 25.95
N TYR A 383 -33.39 -4.80 26.53
CA TYR A 383 -33.05 -4.34 27.88
C TYR A 383 -33.08 -2.80 27.96
N PRO A 384 -33.71 -2.19 28.98
CA PRO A 384 -34.15 -2.76 30.26
C PRO A 384 -35.59 -3.29 30.32
N ASP A 385 -36.34 -3.34 29.22
CA ASP A 385 -37.75 -3.75 29.21
C ASP A 385 -37.91 -5.28 29.27
N TRP A 386 -37.69 -5.87 30.44
CA TRP A 386 -37.73 -7.31 30.73
C TRP A 386 -38.99 -8.06 30.27
N THR A 387 -38.83 -9.29 29.77
CA THR A 387 -39.94 -10.20 29.41
C THR A 387 -40.95 -10.42 30.53
N ASN A 388 -40.51 -10.45 31.80
CA ASN A 388 -41.37 -10.61 32.97
C ASN A 388 -41.36 -9.36 33.88
N GLY A 389 -41.09 -8.18 33.33
CA GLY A 389 -41.19 -6.88 34.00
C GLY A 389 -39.98 -6.48 34.86
N ASP A 390 -39.39 -7.43 35.60
CA ASP A 390 -38.13 -7.21 36.34
C ASP A 390 -37.11 -8.36 36.20
N HIS A 391 -37.38 -9.37 35.37
CA HIS A 391 -36.53 -10.54 35.18
C HIS A 391 -36.81 -11.26 33.84
N ALA A 392 -35.92 -12.19 33.50
CA ALA A 392 -36.12 -13.20 32.46
C ALA A 392 -36.21 -14.61 33.08
N THR A 393 -36.85 -15.54 32.37
CA THR A 393 -37.03 -16.95 32.75
C THR A 393 -36.41 -17.88 31.71
N GLY A 394 -36.14 -19.14 32.08
CA GLY A 394 -35.45 -20.09 31.20
C GLY A 394 -36.20 -20.33 29.88
N GLY A 395 -35.61 -19.88 28.77
CA GLY A 395 -36.17 -19.89 27.42
C GLY A 395 -36.55 -18.51 26.87
N ASP A 396 -36.65 -17.48 27.71
CA ASP A 396 -36.89 -16.10 27.27
C ASP A 396 -35.69 -15.55 26.49
N ILE A 397 -35.93 -14.62 25.57
CA ILE A 397 -34.89 -13.94 24.78
C ILE A 397 -34.94 -12.43 25.07
N MET A 398 -33.79 -11.87 25.43
CA MET A 398 -33.58 -10.45 25.66
C MET A 398 -32.47 -9.92 24.73
N VAL A 399 -32.61 -8.69 24.27
CA VAL A 399 -31.65 -8.01 23.38
C VAL A 399 -30.87 -6.97 24.17
N HIS A 400 -29.56 -6.93 23.98
CA HIS A 400 -28.65 -5.98 24.61
C HIS A 400 -27.42 -5.78 23.71
N ASN A 401 -27.00 -4.53 23.49
CA ASN A 401 -25.87 -4.13 22.65
C ASN A 401 -25.81 -4.85 21.29
N ASN A 402 -26.92 -4.75 20.52
CA ASN A 402 -27.15 -5.38 19.22
C ASN A 402 -27.00 -6.92 19.18
N ILE A 403 -27.13 -7.60 20.33
CA ILE A 403 -27.04 -9.05 20.45
C ILE A 403 -28.27 -9.59 21.20
N ALA A 404 -28.89 -10.65 20.69
CA ALA A 404 -29.91 -11.41 21.39
C ALA A 404 -29.28 -12.51 22.25
N TYR A 405 -29.76 -12.63 23.49
CA TYR A 405 -29.37 -13.64 24.45
C TYR A 405 -30.60 -14.40 24.97
N SER A 406 -30.52 -15.72 25.02
CA SER A 406 -31.53 -16.56 25.66
C SER A 406 -31.17 -16.83 27.11
N ALA A 407 -32.09 -16.61 28.04
CA ALA A 407 -31.92 -16.96 29.44
C ALA A 407 -31.97 -18.49 29.60
N ILE A 408 -30.95 -19.08 30.22
CA ILE A 408 -30.84 -20.53 30.47
C ILE A 408 -31.72 -20.94 31.67
N TYR A 409 -31.88 -20.04 32.64
CA TYR A 409 -32.71 -20.18 33.83
C TYR A 409 -33.22 -18.79 34.30
N TRP A 410 -33.93 -18.72 35.43
CA TRP A 410 -34.39 -17.43 35.98
C TRP A 410 -33.21 -16.51 36.27
N THR A 411 -33.25 -15.26 35.79
CA THR A 411 -32.18 -14.28 35.99
C THR A 411 -32.68 -12.83 35.98
N GLN A 412 -31.92 -11.97 36.67
CA GLN A 412 -32.06 -10.51 36.72
C GLN A 412 -30.76 -9.78 36.33
N THR A 413 -29.76 -10.51 35.84
CA THR A 413 -28.48 -9.94 35.42
C THR A 413 -28.52 -9.52 33.95
N LEU A 414 -27.75 -8.48 33.61
CA LEU A 414 -27.75 -7.83 32.30
C LEU A 414 -27.59 -8.87 31.15
N PRO A 415 -28.37 -8.81 30.06
CA PRO A 415 -28.31 -9.86 29.04
C PRO A 415 -26.91 -10.02 28.45
N GLY A 416 -26.38 -11.24 28.57
CA GLY A 416 -25.03 -11.60 28.18
C GLY A 416 -23.93 -11.37 29.23
N SER A 417 -24.23 -10.89 30.44
CA SER A 417 -23.19 -10.56 31.43
C SER A 417 -22.62 -11.76 32.22
N ASP A 418 -23.30 -12.91 32.20
CA ASP A 418 -22.88 -14.10 32.93
C ASP A 418 -23.50 -15.41 32.36
N SER A 419 -23.14 -16.54 32.99
CA SER A 419 -23.57 -17.89 32.59
C SER A 419 -25.05 -18.22 32.82
N SER A 420 -25.90 -17.27 33.22
CA SER A 420 -27.36 -17.40 33.13
C SER A 420 -27.89 -17.11 31.72
N TRP A 421 -27.05 -16.57 30.85
CA TRP A 421 -27.36 -16.28 29.45
C TRP A 421 -26.59 -17.19 28.49
N ALA A 422 -27.23 -17.53 27.38
CA ALA A 422 -26.60 -18.09 26.20
C ALA A 422 -26.76 -17.11 25.04
N LEU A 423 -25.71 -16.92 24.24
CA LEU A 423 -25.79 -16.19 22.97
C LEU A 423 -26.85 -16.84 22.06
N HIS A 424 -27.76 -16.04 21.51
CA HIS A 424 -28.77 -16.50 20.55
C HIS A 424 -28.38 -16.14 19.11
N LEU A 425 -28.21 -14.84 18.82
CA LEU A 425 -27.73 -14.31 17.53
C LEU A 425 -27.27 -12.85 17.68
N ASN A 426 -26.45 -12.36 16.75
CA ASN A 426 -26.20 -10.92 16.61
C ASN A 426 -27.31 -10.31 15.74
N CYS A 427 -27.86 -9.16 16.13
CA CYS A 427 -29.11 -8.62 15.57
C CYS A 427 -28.98 -8.04 14.14
N ASP A 428 -27.75 -7.83 13.68
CA ASP A 428 -27.35 -7.37 12.34
C ASP A 428 -27.06 -8.51 11.36
N GLY A 429 -27.06 -9.77 11.80
CA GLY A 429 -26.77 -10.95 10.98
C GLY A 429 -25.30 -11.36 10.94
N THR A 430 -24.41 -10.71 11.68
CA THR A 430 -23.03 -11.18 11.87
C THR A 430 -22.97 -12.55 12.57
N GLU A 431 -21.90 -13.33 12.33
CA GLU A 431 -21.81 -14.70 12.84
C GLU A 431 -21.83 -14.75 14.39
N PRO A 432 -22.67 -15.60 15.02
CA PRO A 432 -22.72 -15.72 16.48
C PRO A 432 -21.36 -16.08 17.09
N GLY A 433 -20.80 -15.16 17.88
CA GLY A 433 -19.48 -15.29 18.49
C GLY A 433 -18.42 -14.37 17.88
N THR A 434 -18.75 -13.67 16.79
CA THR A 434 -18.03 -12.50 16.29
C THR A 434 -18.62 -11.21 16.88
N ALA A 435 -17.90 -10.10 16.72
CA ALA A 435 -18.39 -8.79 17.13
C ALA A 435 -19.54 -8.31 16.20
N PRO A 436 -20.64 -7.73 16.72
CA PRO A 436 -21.66 -7.11 15.88
C PRO A 436 -21.10 -5.86 15.19
N LEU A 437 -21.73 -5.46 14.08
CA LEU A 437 -21.30 -4.32 13.26
C LEU A 437 -21.24 -3.03 14.08
N LEU A 438 -22.26 -2.78 14.91
CA LEU A 438 -22.28 -1.69 15.88
C LEU A 438 -21.69 -2.15 17.22
N SER A 439 -20.37 -2.17 17.32
CA SER A 439 -19.62 -2.49 18.55
C SER A 439 -18.44 -1.56 18.76
N LEU A 440 -17.92 -1.52 19.99
CA LEU A 440 -16.77 -0.68 20.38
C LEU A 440 -15.53 -1.02 19.50
N PRO A 441 -14.99 -0.05 18.75
CA PRO A 441 -13.81 -0.28 17.95
C PRO A 441 -12.58 -0.65 18.78
N ASN A 442 -11.92 -1.71 18.33
CA ASN A 442 -10.65 -2.19 18.84
C ASN A 442 -9.70 -2.42 17.64
N PRO A 443 -9.34 -1.34 16.90
CA PRO A 443 -8.61 -1.47 15.65
C PRO A 443 -7.16 -1.91 15.86
N MET A 444 -6.64 -2.68 14.92
CA MET A 444 -5.27 -3.22 14.95
C MET A 444 -4.20 -2.16 14.67
N ASP A 445 -4.56 -1.17 13.86
CA ASP A 445 -3.75 -0.04 13.39
C ASP A 445 -4.53 1.26 13.65
N PRO A 446 -3.87 2.42 13.89
CA PRO A 446 -4.57 3.68 14.11
C PRO A 446 -5.19 4.24 12.82
N VAL A 447 -6.16 5.14 12.98
CA VAL A 447 -6.70 5.91 11.84
C VAL A 447 -5.60 6.79 11.26
N ARG A 448 -5.41 6.74 9.93
CA ARG A 448 -4.48 7.60 9.19
C ARG A 448 -4.88 9.06 9.34
N LEU A 449 -3.95 9.91 9.80
CA LEU A 449 -4.19 11.32 10.13
C LEU A 449 -3.80 12.28 9.01
N GLU A 450 -3.86 11.77 7.79
CA GLU A 450 -3.48 12.44 6.56
C GLU A 450 -4.72 13.05 5.89
N VAL A 451 -4.70 14.36 5.66
CA VAL A 451 -5.79 15.13 5.04
C VAL A 451 -5.17 16.08 4.03
N ALA A 452 -5.65 16.09 2.78
CA ALA A 452 -4.95 16.82 1.72
C ALA A 452 -4.91 18.34 1.99
N GLY A 453 -3.76 18.95 1.73
CA GLY A 453 -3.51 20.37 2.04
C GLY A 453 -3.19 20.67 3.51
N TRP A 454 -3.20 19.67 4.41
CA TRP A 454 -2.73 19.79 5.78
C TRP A 454 -1.30 19.21 5.92
N PRO A 455 -0.48 19.72 6.87
CA PRO A 455 0.88 19.21 7.08
C PRO A 455 0.87 17.90 7.88
N ASN A 456 1.95 17.12 7.80
CA ASN A 456 2.13 15.88 8.58
C ASN A 456 2.40 16.09 10.09
N THR A 457 2.05 17.25 10.63
CA THR A 457 2.25 17.62 12.05
C THR A 457 0.96 18.19 12.61
N LEU A 458 0.62 17.89 13.87
CA LEU A 458 -0.59 18.40 14.51
C LEU A 458 -0.67 19.92 14.34
N VAL A 459 -1.70 20.43 13.67
CA VAL A 459 -1.93 21.87 13.56
C VAL A 459 -2.63 22.35 14.82
N VAL A 460 -2.02 23.30 15.54
CA VAL A 460 -2.70 24.02 16.61
C VAL A 460 -2.78 25.49 16.22
N ALA A 461 -3.98 26.05 16.23
CA ALA A 461 -4.23 27.39 15.72
C ALA A 461 -5.28 28.18 16.51
N SER A 462 -5.18 29.50 16.43
CA SER A 462 -6.17 30.48 16.88
C SER A 462 -6.55 31.39 15.70
N PRO A 463 -7.60 32.24 15.79
CA PRO A 463 -8.09 33.03 14.66
C PRO A 463 -7.12 34.10 14.10
N SER A 464 -5.88 34.21 14.61
CA SER A 464 -4.80 35.03 14.02
C SER A 464 -3.48 34.29 13.80
N SER A 465 -3.40 32.98 14.02
CA SER A 465 -2.21 32.18 13.71
C SER A 465 -2.30 31.60 12.29
N ALA A 466 -1.21 31.01 11.81
CA ALA A 466 -1.22 30.28 10.54
C ALA A 466 -1.93 28.93 10.68
N ALA A 467 -2.78 28.61 9.71
CA ALA A 467 -3.42 27.31 9.50
C ALA A 467 -3.76 27.18 7.99
N PRO A 468 -4.04 25.97 7.47
CA PRO A 468 -4.62 25.80 6.14
C PRO A 468 -5.94 26.59 5.98
N LYS A 469 -6.26 26.99 4.74
CA LYS A 469 -7.46 27.79 4.46
C LYS A 469 -8.71 26.95 4.75
N MET A 470 -9.65 27.50 5.52
CA MET A 470 -10.91 26.84 5.88
C MET A 470 -12.12 27.70 5.54
N LEU A 471 -13.28 27.06 5.43
CA LEU A 471 -14.59 27.68 5.22
C LEU A 471 -15.66 26.95 6.04
N THR A 472 -16.28 27.62 7.02
CA THR A 472 -17.45 27.06 7.72
C THR A 472 -18.73 27.44 6.99
N ILE A 473 -19.51 26.45 6.58
CA ILE A 473 -20.82 26.61 5.93
C ILE A 473 -21.89 26.17 6.92
N ASN A 474 -22.85 27.04 7.23
CA ASN A 474 -24.00 26.66 8.05
C ASN A 474 -25.04 25.97 7.16
N ALA A 475 -25.31 24.70 7.45
CA ALA A 475 -26.40 23.94 6.86
C ALA A 475 -27.71 24.21 7.62
N SER A 476 -28.83 23.61 7.15
CA SER A 476 -30.13 23.78 7.82
C SER A 476 -30.09 23.16 9.21
N ASN A 477 -30.78 23.80 10.17
CA ASN A 477 -30.97 23.23 11.50
C ASN A 477 -32.27 22.41 11.57
N SER A 478 -32.36 21.54 12.59
CA SER A 478 -33.44 20.61 12.89
C SER A 478 -34.84 21.22 12.75
N ALA A 479 -35.04 22.40 13.34
CA ALA A 479 -36.30 23.15 13.32
C ALA A 479 -36.71 23.69 11.94
N ASP A 480 -35.80 23.68 10.96
CA ASP A 480 -35.98 24.27 9.63
C ASP A 480 -36.14 23.23 8.52
N LEU A 481 -35.77 21.96 8.75
CA LEU A 481 -35.84 20.87 7.76
C LEU A 481 -37.25 20.62 7.19
N ALA A 482 -38.29 20.88 7.98
CA ALA A 482 -39.69 20.74 7.57
C ALA A 482 -40.24 21.94 6.75
N ASN A 483 -39.42 22.94 6.44
CA ASN A 483 -39.82 24.15 5.72
C ASN A 483 -39.06 24.26 4.38
N LEU A 484 -39.78 24.08 3.27
CA LEU A 484 -39.23 24.13 1.92
C LEU A 484 -38.48 25.45 1.64
N ASP A 485 -39.12 26.62 1.83
CA ASP A 485 -38.52 27.93 1.58
C ASP A 485 -37.15 28.11 2.30
N LYS A 486 -37.04 27.64 3.55
CA LYS A 486 -35.81 27.69 4.35
C LYS A 486 -34.77 26.67 3.88
N LEU A 487 -35.18 25.46 3.54
CA LEU A 487 -34.30 24.42 3.03
C LEU A 487 -33.69 24.86 1.68
N THR A 488 -34.51 25.35 0.76
CA THR A 488 -34.10 25.98 -0.50
C THR A 488 -33.12 27.13 -0.24
N SER A 489 -33.46 28.07 0.66
CA SER A 489 -32.57 29.20 1.01
C SER A 489 -31.24 28.76 1.65
N THR A 490 -31.19 27.60 2.30
CA THR A 490 -29.95 27.03 2.84
C THR A 490 -29.12 26.41 1.71
N PHE A 491 -29.73 25.58 0.84
CA PHE A 491 -29.02 25.00 -0.31
C PHE A 491 -28.46 26.07 -1.26
N VAL A 492 -29.17 27.19 -1.49
CA VAL A 492 -28.63 28.37 -2.19
C VAL A 492 -27.34 28.85 -1.53
N SER A 493 -27.35 29.02 -0.21
CA SER A 493 -26.20 29.52 0.57
C SER A 493 -25.01 28.54 0.53
N ILE A 494 -25.27 27.23 0.56
CA ILE A 494 -24.26 26.18 0.48
C ILE A 494 -23.64 26.12 -0.93
N ILE A 495 -24.47 26.20 -1.98
CA ILE A 495 -24.03 26.22 -3.39
C ILE A 495 -23.14 27.44 -3.66
N GLU A 496 -23.55 28.64 -3.24
CA GLU A 496 -22.76 29.87 -3.40
C GLU A 496 -21.44 29.82 -2.63
N ALA A 497 -21.40 29.19 -1.45
CA ALA A 497 -20.21 29.05 -0.64
C ALA A 497 -19.23 27.99 -1.20
N ALA A 498 -19.73 26.82 -1.62
CA ALA A 498 -18.94 25.75 -2.22
C ALA A 498 -18.24 26.24 -3.51
N ALA A 499 -18.97 26.92 -4.41
CA ALA A 499 -18.42 27.50 -5.63
C ALA A 499 -17.33 28.59 -5.40
N GLN A 500 -17.10 29.02 -4.15
CA GLN A 500 -16.07 29.97 -3.74
C GLN A 500 -14.98 29.37 -2.83
N ALA A 501 -15.09 28.09 -2.47
CA ALA A 501 -14.14 27.43 -1.57
C ALA A 501 -12.73 27.32 -2.19
N GLY A 502 -12.63 26.88 -3.45
CA GLY A 502 -11.36 26.43 -4.03
C GLY A 502 -10.86 25.20 -3.26
N SER A 503 -9.57 25.15 -2.91
CA SER A 503 -9.00 24.11 -2.04
C SER A 503 -9.08 24.44 -0.53
N ALA A 504 -10.09 25.18 -0.09
CA ALA A 504 -10.31 25.46 1.33
C ALA A 504 -11.03 24.29 2.00
N SER A 505 -10.56 23.80 3.14
CA SER A 505 -11.25 22.73 3.86
C SER A 505 -12.60 23.22 4.40
N ILE A 506 -13.69 22.51 4.07
CA ILE A 506 -15.05 22.92 4.41
C ILE A 506 -15.51 22.24 5.70
N ILE A 507 -16.08 23.02 6.62
CA ILE A 507 -16.78 22.51 7.82
C ILE A 507 -18.28 22.75 7.64
N ILE A 508 -19.06 21.68 7.54
CA ILE A 508 -20.52 21.74 7.46
C ILE A 508 -21.06 21.79 8.89
N ASN A 509 -21.65 22.93 9.28
CA ASN A 509 -22.12 23.21 10.64
C ASN A 509 -23.64 23.14 10.74
N SER A 510 -24.19 22.29 11.63
CA SER A 510 -25.64 22.13 11.86
C SER A 510 -25.92 21.38 13.17
N ASP A 511 -27.02 21.70 13.85
CA ASP A 511 -27.53 20.96 15.02
C ASP A 511 -28.18 19.60 14.67
N VAL A 512 -28.35 19.30 13.37
CA VAL A 512 -29.18 18.18 12.90
C VAL A 512 -28.60 16.83 13.29
N LEU A 513 -27.28 16.64 13.20
CA LEU A 513 -26.64 15.39 13.59
C LEU A 513 -26.71 15.20 15.11
N ASP A 514 -26.37 16.24 15.88
CA ASP A 514 -26.46 16.24 17.34
C ASP A 514 -27.90 16.00 17.85
N THR A 515 -28.91 16.42 17.08
CA THR A 515 -30.33 16.17 17.39
C THR A 515 -30.76 14.76 16.98
N ALA A 516 -30.32 14.27 15.81
CA ALA A 516 -30.71 12.97 15.28
C ALA A 516 -30.10 11.78 16.04
N THR A 517 -28.98 11.95 16.76
CA THR A 517 -28.49 10.95 17.72
C THR A 517 -29.38 10.83 18.97
N GLN A 518 -30.22 11.82 19.25
CA GLN A 518 -31.09 11.89 20.42
C GLN A 518 -32.57 11.62 20.09
N ASP A 519 -33.02 11.90 18.86
CA ASP A 519 -34.43 11.75 18.44
C ASP A 519 -34.61 10.93 17.15
N ASN A 520 -35.05 9.68 17.33
CA ASN A 520 -35.41 8.76 16.24
C ASN A 520 -36.66 9.21 15.44
N ALA A 521 -37.42 10.21 15.89
CA ALA A 521 -38.47 10.83 15.08
C ALA A 521 -37.90 11.74 13.98
N LEU A 522 -36.69 12.28 14.16
CA LEU A 522 -36.03 13.12 13.15
C LEU A 522 -35.46 12.28 12.00
N SER A 523 -34.80 11.15 12.32
CA SER A 523 -34.25 10.22 11.33
C SER A 523 -35.33 9.50 10.50
N SER A 524 -36.57 9.44 10.99
CA SER A 524 -37.74 8.92 10.27
C SER A 524 -38.64 10.00 9.64
N SER A 525 -38.20 11.27 9.65
CA SER A 525 -38.95 12.39 9.08
C SER A 525 -38.77 12.53 7.55
N SER A 526 -39.82 12.98 6.87
CA SER A 526 -39.81 13.27 5.43
C SER A 526 -39.32 14.70 5.19
N ILE A 527 -38.31 14.85 4.33
CA ILE A 527 -37.63 16.12 4.02
C ILE A 527 -37.71 16.37 2.51
N ALA A 528 -38.09 17.57 2.08
CA ALA A 528 -38.29 17.91 0.66
C ALA A 528 -36.98 18.18 -0.12
N VAL A 529 -35.97 17.31 0.07
CA VAL A 529 -34.58 17.49 -0.39
C VAL A 529 -34.48 17.80 -1.88
N LYS A 530 -35.09 16.98 -2.73
CA LYS A 530 -34.97 17.11 -4.20
C LYS A 530 -35.61 18.39 -4.72
N GLU A 531 -36.79 18.73 -4.20
CA GLU A 531 -37.53 19.93 -4.57
C GLU A 531 -36.73 21.18 -4.20
N ALA A 532 -36.24 21.24 -2.95
CA ALA A 532 -35.43 22.35 -2.45
C ALA A 532 -34.10 22.52 -3.20
N LEU A 533 -33.42 21.43 -3.57
CA LEU A 533 -32.15 21.47 -4.27
C LEU A 533 -32.31 21.92 -5.74
N ILE A 534 -33.38 21.47 -6.41
CA ILE A 534 -33.70 21.92 -7.78
C ILE A 534 -34.05 23.42 -7.78
N GLU A 535 -34.86 23.90 -6.85
CA GLU A 535 -35.14 25.33 -6.69
C GLU A 535 -33.85 26.14 -6.42
N ALA A 536 -32.96 25.63 -5.57
CA ALA A 536 -31.70 26.30 -5.26
C ALA A 536 -30.74 26.40 -6.46
N MET A 537 -30.77 25.42 -7.36
CA MET A 537 -30.05 25.49 -8.63
C MET A 537 -30.67 26.50 -9.60
N ASP A 538 -31.99 26.52 -9.75
CA ASP A 538 -32.69 27.51 -10.60
C ASP A 538 -32.47 28.95 -10.10
N ILE A 539 -32.34 29.16 -8.79
CA ILE A 539 -32.01 30.45 -8.17
C ILE A 539 -30.55 30.86 -8.43
N THR A 540 -29.59 29.95 -8.26
CA THR A 540 -28.15 30.29 -8.34
C THR A 540 -27.56 30.21 -9.75
N GLY A 541 -28.21 29.48 -10.67
CA GLY A 541 -27.72 29.22 -12.03
C GLY A 541 -26.56 28.22 -12.11
N ASN A 542 -26.19 27.58 -11.01
CA ASN A 542 -25.17 26.52 -10.98
C ASN A 542 -25.71 25.20 -11.56
N LYS A 543 -24.79 24.30 -11.92
CA LYS A 543 -25.12 23.00 -12.50
C LYS A 543 -24.55 21.86 -11.65
N ILE A 544 -25.45 21.08 -11.09
CA ILE A 544 -25.21 19.76 -10.51
C ILE A 544 -25.92 18.75 -11.41
N ASP A 545 -25.45 17.50 -11.47
CA ASP A 545 -26.12 16.48 -12.28
C ASP A 545 -27.51 16.16 -11.72
N ILE A 546 -28.52 16.25 -12.58
CA ILE A 546 -29.91 15.97 -12.22
C ILE A 546 -30.10 14.49 -11.85
N ASP A 547 -29.30 13.58 -12.42
CA ASP A 547 -29.38 12.16 -12.08
C ASP A 547 -28.78 11.86 -10.69
N GLY A 548 -27.77 12.64 -10.26
CA GLY A 548 -27.29 12.64 -8.88
C GLY A 548 -28.38 13.11 -7.89
N ILE A 549 -29.14 14.15 -8.25
CA ILE A 549 -30.26 14.64 -7.43
C ILE A 549 -31.42 13.63 -7.42
N ASN A 550 -31.69 12.99 -8.56
CA ASN A 550 -32.69 11.93 -8.67
C ASN A 550 -32.33 10.70 -7.83
N ALA A 551 -31.06 10.42 -7.58
CA ALA A 551 -30.58 9.30 -6.77
C ALA A 551 -30.72 9.51 -5.24
N LEU A 552 -30.81 10.76 -4.77
CA LEU A 552 -31.01 11.06 -3.34
C LEU A 552 -32.34 10.47 -2.79
N SER A 553 -32.53 10.50 -1.48
CA SER A 553 -33.82 10.28 -0.83
C SER A 553 -34.47 11.60 -0.35
N ASN A 554 -35.72 11.55 0.11
CA ASN A 554 -36.46 12.70 0.65
C ASN A 554 -36.66 12.52 2.18
N ASP A 555 -35.54 12.38 2.86
CA ASP A 555 -35.38 12.10 4.30
C ASP A 555 -34.03 12.65 4.79
N LEU A 556 -33.66 12.32 6.04
CA LEU A 556 -32.42 12.79 6.66
C LEU A 556 -31.14 12.31 5.93
N LYS A 557 -31.14 11.09 5.38
CA LYS A 557 -30.00 10.56 4.61
C LYS A 557 -29.82 11.35 3.32
N GLY A 558 -30.90 11.55 2.58
CA GLY A 558 -30.89 12.34 1.36
C GLY A 558 -30.49 13.79 1.61
N TRP A 559 -30.93 14.38 2.73
CA TRP A 559 -30.52 15.73 3.14
C TRP A 559 -29.00 15.83 3.36
N ALA A 560 -28.40 14.86 4.05
CA ALA A 560 -26.96 14.88 4.30
C ALA A 560 -26.17 14.58 3.00
N GLN A 561 -26.59 13.60 2.21
CA GLN A 561 -25.99 13.26 0.92
C GLN A 561 -26.12 14.40 -0.13
N ALA A 562 -27.13 15.26 -0.04
CA ALA A 562 -27.23 16.47 -0.87
C ALA A 562 -26.03 17.43 -0.67
N HIS A 563 -25.50 17.55 0.55
CA HIS A 563 -24.34 18.40 0.83
C HIS A 563 -23.07 17.82 0.21
N HIS A 564 -22.90 16.50 0.26
CA HIS A 564 -21.81 15.79 -0.42
C HIS A 564 -21.85 16.03 -1.93
N LEU A 565 -23.03 15.89 -2.55
CA LEU A 565 -23.23 16.13 -3.97
C LEU A 565 -22.91 17.58 -4.38
N ILE A 566 -23.33 18.58 -3.57
CA ILE A 566 -23.01 20.00 -3.81
C ILE A 566 -21.50 20.24 -3.73
N ILE A 567 -20.83 19.77 -2.67
CA ILE A 567 -19.40 20.06 -2.43
C ILE A 567 -18.52 19.35 -3.46
N SER A 568 -18.70 18.04 -3.68
CA SER A 568 -17.94 17.28 -4.67
C SER A 568 -18.08 17.82 -6.10
N THR A 569 -19.25 18.36 -6.46
CA THR A 569 -19.47 18.96 -7.79
C THR A 569 -18.84 20.35 -7.94
N LEU A 570 -18.92 21.20 -6.90
CA LEU A 570 -18.55 22.63 -7.00
C LEU A 570 -17.18 22.97 -6.41
N ALA A 571 -16.61 22.09 -5.59
CA ALA A 571 -15.32 22.22 -4.94
C ALA A 571 -14.61 20.86 -4.79
N PRO A 572 -14.31 20.13 -5.89
CA PRO A 572 -13.64 18.81 -5.83
C PRO A 572 -12.23 18.84 -5.20
N GLU A 573 -11.60 20.01 -5.13
CA GLU A 573 -10.30 20.23 -4.45
C GLU A 573 -10.43 20.51 -2.93
N ALA A 574 -11.66 20.57 -2.39
CA ALA A 574 -11.93 20.91 -1.00
C ALA A 574 -12.28 19.67 -0.16
N ASN A 575 -11.32 19.21 0.65
CA ASN A 575 -11.61 18.25 1.72
C ASN A 575 -12.68 18.82 2.67
N TYR A 576 -13.63 18.01 3.13
CA TYR A 576 -14.72 18.50 3.98
C TYR A 576 -15.12 17.56 5.11
N GLY A 577 -15.76 18.13 6.13
CA GLY A 577 -16.17 17.41 7.33
C GLY A 577 -17.44 17.96 7.97
N TRP A 578 -18.18 17.08 8.65
CA TRP A 578 -19.40 17.44 9.38
C TRP A 578 -19.09 17.84 10.83
N SER A 579 -19.81 18.84 11.34
CA SER A 579 -19.80 19.23 12.75
C SER A 579 -20.48 18.20 13.64
N LEU A 580 -19.88 17.89 14.79
CA LEU A 580 -20.53 17.23 15.92
C LEU A 580 -20.19 17.97 17.22
N SER A 581 -21.09 17.95 18.18
CA SER A 581 -20.88 18.54 19.51
C SER A 581 -20.35 17.50 20.51
N ILE A 582 -19.31 17.85 21.25
CA ILE A 582 -18.95 17.16 22.49
C ILE A 582 -20.04 17.51 23.52
N GLY A 583 -21.05 16.66 23.61
CA GLY A 583 -22.24 16.83 24.43
C GLY A 583 -22.02 16.58 25.93
N ASP A 584 -23.09 16.74 26.71
CA ASP A 584 -23.02 16.78 28.18
C ASP A 584 -22.55 15.47 28.84
N PHE A 585 -22.55 14.32 28.11
CA PHE A 585 -21.95 13.07 28.59
C PHE A 585 -20.48 13.25 29.03
N ALA A 586 -19.73 14.17 28.42
CA ALA A 586 -18.34 14.42 28.76
C ALA A 586 -18.17 14.87 30.22
N PHE A 587 -19.21 15.42 30.85
CA PHE A 587 -19.20 15.81 32.26
C PHE A 587 -19.48 14.65 33.24
N ASP A 588 -20.07 13.54 32.78
CA ASP A 588 -20.41 12.37 33.61
C ASP A 588 -19.14 11.60 34.04
N THR A 589 -19.26 10.81 35.10
CA THR A 589 -18.23 9.84 35.50
C THR A 589 -18.36 8.56 34.67
N HIS A 590 -17.27 8.18 33.99
CA HIS A 590 -17.16 6.94 33.24
C HIS A 590 -16.13 6.00 33.87
N SER A 591 -16.44 4.71 33.91
CA SER A 591 -15.54 3.67 34.41
C SER A 591 -14.34 3.46 33.47
N GLY A 592 -14.60 3.46 32.16
CA GLY A 592 -13.64 3.26 31.09
C GLY A 592 -14.28 3.34 29.70
N ARG A 593 -13.60 2.82 28.67
CA ARG A 593 -13.92 2.95 27.24
C ARG A 593 -15.35 2.54 26.91
N GLN A 594 -15.78 1.36 27.36
CA GLN A 594 -17.13 0.84 27.10
C GLN A 594 -18.24 1.74 27.68
N SER A 595 -17.99 2.39 28.82
CA SER A 595 -18.96 3.31 29.46
C SER A 595 -19.17 4.59 28.65
N VAL A 596 -18.14 5.07 27.94
CA VAL A 596 -18.28 6.18 26.96
C VAL A 596 -19.00 5.71 25.70
N TRP A 597 -18.69 4.49 25.24
CA TRP A 597 -19.32 3.89 24.06
C TRP A 597 -20.83 3.76 24.23
N ASP A 598 -21.28 3.10 25.30
CA ASP A 598 -22.69 2.82 25.58
C ASP A 598 -23.52 4.09 25.84
N LYS A 599 -22.86 5.19 26.22
CA LYS A 599 -23.49 6.47 26.57
C LYS A 599 -23.65 7.45 25.39
N ALA A 600 -22.72 7.44 24.43
CA ALA A 600 -22.63 8.50 23.41
C ALA A 600 -22.07 8.04 22.05
N SER A 601 -20.98 7.28 22.05
CA SER A 601 -20.28 6.96 20.79
C SER A 601 -21.10 6.02 19.90
N ASN A 602 -21.83 5.06 20.48
CA ASN A 602 -22.69 4.12 19.77
C ASN A 602 -23.78 4.82 18.94
N TYR A 603 -24.53 5.75 19.53
CA TYR A 603 -25.58 6.52 18.85
C TYR A 603 -25.04 7.38 17.70
N THR A 604 -23.82 7.90 17.89
CA THR A 604 -23.14 8.71 16.88
C THR A 604 -22.64 7.84 15.72
N ALA A 605 -21.97 6.73 16.02
CA ALA A 605 -21.50 5.75 15.05
C ALA A 605 -22.65 5.18 14.19
N ASP A 606 -23.74 4.78 14.84
CA ASP A 606 -24.96 4.27 14.20
C ASP A 606 -25.59 5.29 13.24
N LEU A 607 -25.72 6.56 13.67
CA LEU A 607 -26.24 7.61 12.80
C LEU A 607 -25.31 7.84 11.60
N LEU A 608 -23.99 7.92 11.81
CA LEU A 608 -23.04 8.20 10.73
C LEU A 608 -22.97 7.08 9.68
N ASP A 609 -23.13 5.81 10.06
CA ASP A 609 -23.27 4.71 9.09
C ASP A 609 -24.60 4.78 8.34
N LYS A 610 -25.71 5.00 9.03
CA LYS A 610 -27.06 5.09 8.42
C LYS A 610 -27.18 6.23 7.41
N LEU A 611 -26.51 7.35 7.66
CA LEU A 611 -26.39 8.48 6.73
C LEU A 611 -25.31 8.30 5.66
N GLU A 612 -24.47 7.27 5.80
CA GLU A 612 -23.40 6.85 4.87
C GLU A 612 -22.27 7.88 4.67
N LEU A 613 -22.09 8.80 5.61
CA LEU A 613 -21.27 10.00 5.38
C LEU A 613 -19.77 9.76 5.27
N TYR A 614 -19.32 8.58 5.69
CA TYR A 614 -17.90 8.21 5.80
C TYR A 614 -17.62 6.81 5.23
N LYS A 615 -18.56 6.19 4.50
CA LYS A 615 -18.37 4.84 3.93
C LYS A 615 -17.23 4.87 2.90
N ALA A 616 -16.25 3.98 3.05
CA ALA A 616 -15.02 4.02 2.26
C ALA A 616 -15.26 3.88 0.74
N GLU A 617 -16.25 3.08 0.33
CA GLU A 617 -16.65 2.87 -1.06
C GLU A 617 -17.44 4.05 -1.67
N ALA A 618 -17.84 5.05 -0.85
CA ALA A 618 -18.52 6.23 -1.36
C ALA A 618 -17.50 7.20 -1.97
N ALA A 619 -17.56 7.37 -3.30
CA ALA A 619 -16.71 8.28 -4.06
C ALA A 619 -16.81 9.77 -3.65
N THR A 620 -17.73 10.10 -2.74
CA THR A 620 -17.94 11.44 -2.16
C THR A 620 -18.15 11.36 -0.63
N LYS A 621 -17.41 10.49 0.06
CA LYS A 621 -17.34 10.51 1.53
C LYS A 621 -16.79 11.85 2.05
N ALA A 622 -17.07 12.20 3.30
CA ALA A 622 -16.36 13.26 3.99
C ALA A 622 -14.97 12.79 4.47
N ASP A 623 -14.02 13.71 4.55
CA ASP A 623 -12.59 13.45 4.78
C ASP A 623 -12.18 13.56 6.25
N PHE A 624 -12.95 14.30 7.06
CA PHE A 624 -12.73 14.45 8.49
C PHE A 624 -14.03 14.66 9.29
N VAL A 625 -13.97 14.40 10.60
CA VAL A 625 -15.05 14.72 11.54
C VAL A 625 -14.67 15.96 12.36
N ALA A 626 -15.52 16.99 12.42
CA ALA A 626 -15.23 18.26 13.09
C ALA A 626 -15.94 18.36 14.45
N PHE A 627 -15.28 17.94 15.53
CA PHE A 627 -15.83 18.00 16.88
C PHE A 627 -15.68 19.39 17.50
N THR A 628 -16.76 19.91 18.06
CA THR A 628 -16.81 21.22 18.72
C THR A 628 -17.12 21.08 20.21
N LYS A 629 -16.84 22.12 21.00
CA LYS A 629 -17.24 22.20 22.41
C LYS A 629 -17.95 23.53 22.66
N SER A 630 -19.18 23.52 23.15
CA SER A 630 -19.92 24.77 23.41
C SER A 630 -19.32 25.58 24.56
N ASN A 631 -19.13 26.89 24.37
CA ASN A 631 -18.74 27.79 25.46
C ASN A 631 -19.89 28.11 26.46
N SER A 632 -21.09 27.56 26.24
CA SER A 632 -22.23 27.69 27.17
C SER A 632 -22.19 26.74 28.36
N THR A 633 -21.38 25.67 28.29
CA THR A 633 -21.17 24.71 29.40
C THR A 633 -19.86 25.01 30.13
N GLU A 634 -19.67 24.45 31.33
CA GLU A 634 -18.47 24.71 32.15
C GLU A 634 -17.20 24.14 31.50
N ALA A 635 -16.02 24.59 31.94
CA ALA A 635 -14.75 24.02 31.48
C ALA A 635 -14.64 22.54 31.88
N LEU A 636 -14.24 21.67 30.95
CA LEU A 636 -14.04 20.23 31.24
C LEU A 636 -12.79 20.06 32.11
N SER A 637 -12.88 19.23 33.14
CA SER A 637 -11.71 18.76 33.90
C SER A 637 -10.80 17.87 33.04
N SER A 638 -9.60 17.56 33.52
CA SER A 638 -8.68 16.66 32.79
C SER A 638 -9.21 15.23 32.59
N GLU A 639 -10.13 14.78 33.45
CA GLU A 639 -10.83 13.49 33.30
C GLU A 639 -12.01 13.61 32.32
N GLN A 640 -12.77 14.71 32.38
CA GLN A 640 -13.88 14.98 31.46
C GLN A 640 -13.38 15.22 30.02
N TRP A 641 -12.19 15.80 29.85
CA TRP A 641 -11.49 15.85 28.57
C TRP A 641 -10.99 14.49 28.08
N HIS A 642 -10.64 13.56 28.98
CA HIS A 642 -10.32 12.18 28.60
C HIS A 642 -11.59 11.45 28.10
N ASN A 643 -12.73 11.61 28.77
CA ASN A 643 -14.02 11.08 28.29
C ASN A 643 -14.39 11.66 26.90
N ALA A 644 -14.21 12.97 26.70
CA ALA A 644 -14.44 13.63 25.42
C ALA A 644 -13.51 13.14 24.30
N LEU A 645 -12.21 12.98 24.59
CA LEU A 645 -11.23 12.48 23.62
C LEU A 645 -11.39 10.98 23.34
N GLU A 646 -11.91 10.19 24.27
CA GLU A 646 -12.27 8.79 24.02
C GLU A 646 -13.52 8.70 23.12
N TYR A 647 -14.53 9.55 23.31
CA TYR A 647 -15.66 9.65 22.37
C TYR A 647 -15.21 10.04 20.95
N VAL A 648 -14.37 11.08 20.83
CA VAL A 648 -13.77 11.48 19.54
C VAL A 648 -13.05 10.29 18.91
N LYS A 649 -12.23 9.56 19.68
CA LYS A 649 -11.52 8.37 19.19
C LYS A 649 -12.47 7.27 18.75
N GLN A 650 -13.45 6.90 19.56
CA GLN A 650 -14.36 5.78 19.28
C GLN A 650 -15.21 6.02 18.04
N VAL A 651 -15.74 7.24 17.86
CA VAL A 651 -16.49 7.59 16.65
C VAL A 651 -15.60 7.53 15.42
N THR A 652 -14.36 8.04 15.51
CA THR A 652 -13.44 8.12 14.36
C THR A 652 -12.74 6.79 14.02
N ASP A 653 -12.48 5.94 15.01
CA ASP A 653 -12.05 4.54 14.80
C ASP A 653 -13.17 3.74 14.10
N PHE A 654 -14.44 3.99 14.44
CA PHE A 654 -15.59 3.35 13.79
C PHE A 654 -15.74 3.80 12.33
N VAL A 655 -15.78 5.11 12.07
CA VAL A 655 -15.91 5.65 10.71
C VAL A 655 -14.59 5.72 9.92
N LYS A 656 -13.49 5.20 10.48
CA LYS A 656 -12.13 5.15 9.91
C LYS A 656 -11.68 6.47 9.27
N THR A 657 -11.99 7.59 9.91
CA THR A 657 -11.84 8.95 9.35
C THR A 657 -11.29 9.90 10.43
N PRO A 658 -10.26 10.72 10.15
CA PRO A 658 -9.58 11.54 11.17
C PRO A 658 -10.41 12.71 11.73
N ALA A 659 -9.99 13.24 12.89
CA ALA A 659 -10.72 14.26 13.64
C ALA A 659 -10.07 15.65 13.59
N MET A 660 -10.91 16.69 13.54
CA MET A 660 -10.55 18.06 13.83
C MET A 660 -11.29 18.50 15.11
N LEU A 661 -10.58 19.08 16.07
CA LEU A 661 -11.20 19.82 17.18
C LEU A 661 -11.38 21.27 16.74
N SER A 662 -12.62 21.67 16.44
CA SER A 662 -12.97 22.97 15.83
C SER A 662 -13.71 23.89 16.79
N ASN A 663 -13.49 25.20 16.66
CA ASN A 663 -14.13 26.25 17.47
C ASN A 663 -14.05 26.02 18.99
N ILE A 664 -12.90 25.53 19.47
CA ILE A 664 -12.69 25.12 20.85
C ILE A 664 -12.57 26.35 21.79
N PRO A 665 -13.33 26.43 22.89
CA PRO A 665 -13.33 27.60 23.76
C PRO A 665 -11.97 27.84 24.45
N THR A 666 -11.25 28.87 23.99
CA THR A 666 -9.89 29.23 24.42
C THR A 666 -9.76 29.31 25.93
N GLU A 667 -10.67 30.05 26.56
CA GLU A 667 -10.72 30.32 28.01
C GLU A 667 -11.00 29.06 28.86
N GLN A 668 -11.41 27.95 28.25
CA GLN A 668 -11.71 26.68 28.94
C GLN A 668 -10.73 25.55 28.61
N ALA A 669 -9.94 25.67 27.54
CA ALA A 669 -9.27 24.52 26.91
C ALA A 669 -7.79 24.73 26.59
N SER A 670 -7.29 25.97 26.44
CA SER A 670 -5.88 26.18 26.07
C SER A 670 -4.93 25.56 27.09
N ALA A 671 -5.17 25.78 28.39
CA ALA A 671 -4.38 25.23 29.48
C ALA A 671 -4.38 23.68 29.58
N TYR A 672 -5.35 23.00 28.96
CA TYR A 672 -5.35 21.54 28.86
C TYR A 672 -4.49 21.06 27.68
N PHE A 673 -4.76 21.56 26.47
CA PHE A 673 -4.03 21.11 25.29
C PHE A 673 -2.59 21.61 25.26
N MET A 674 -2.36 22.89 25.55
CA MET A 674 -1.05 23.55 25.53
C MET A 674 -0.31 23.48 26.86
N GLY A 675 -0.99 23.09 27.94
CA GLY A 675 -0.44 23.10 29.29
C GLY A 675 -0.46 24.48 29.93
N ASP A 676 0.02 24.56 31.16
CA ASP A 676 0.21 25.80 31.91
C ASP A 676 1.42 25.67 32.86
N LYS A 677 1.50 26.54 33.89
CA LYS A 677 2.61 26.53 34.86
C LYS A 677 2.55 25.38 35.89
N ALA A 678 1.53 24.54 35.84
CA ALA A 678 1.31 23.40 36.72
C ALA A 678 1.03 22.08 35.95
N ASN A 679 0.52 22.17 34.72
CA ASN A 679 0.04 21.05 33.91
C ASN A 679 0.81 20.97 32.58
N LYS A 680 1.17 19.75 32.14
CA LYS A 680 1.83 19.54 30.84
C LYS A 680 0.83 19.55 29.68
N PRO A 681 1.22 19.98 28.47
CA PRO A 681 0.39 19.89 27.26
C PRO A 681 -0.15 18.48 27.01
N GLN A 682 -1.42 18.38 26.64
CA GLN A 682 -2.10 17.14 26.28
C GLN A 682 -2.26 16.93 24.76
N ILE A 683 -1.61 17.73 23.91
CA ILE A 683 -1.65 17.58 22.43
C ILE A 683 -1.43 16.13 21.94
N ARG A 684 -0.51 15.37 22.57
CA ARG A 684 -0.26 13.96 22.22
C ARG A 684 -1.48 13.06 22.44
N LYS A 685 -2.28 13.32 23.48
CA LYS A 685 -3.55 12.59 23.71
C LYS A 685 -4.57 12.92 22.63
N ALA A 686 -4.63 14.16 22.14
CA ALA A 686 -5.48 14.52 21.01
C ALA A 686 -5.09 13.73 19.74
N ALA A 687 -3.80 13.70 19.38
CA ALA A 687 -3.35 12.93 18.21
C ALA A 687 -3.50 11.41 18.36
N PHE A 688 -3.42 10.87 19.58
CA PHE A 688 -3.78 9.47 19.84
C PHE A 688 -5.30 9.22 19.67
N SER A 689 -6.13 10.19 20.05
CA SER A 689 -7.56 10.26 19.74
C SER A 689 -7.88 10.73 18.32
N ASN A 690 -7.03 10.36 17.37
CA ASN A 690 -7.16 10.59 15.94
C ASN A 690 -7.28 12.08 15.50
N VAL A 691 -6.87 13.05 16.34
CA VAL A 691 -6.95 14.48 15.99
C VAL A 691 -5.74 14.93 15.18
N PHE A 692 -5.97 15.51 13.99
CA PHE A 692 -4.92 16.16 13.17
C PHE A 692 -4.84 17.69 13.36
N ALA A 693 -5.91 18.31 13.87
CA ALA A 693 -5.97 19.77 14.07
C ALA A 693 -6.78 20.19 15.30
N ILE A 694 -6.31 21.23 16.01
CA ILE A 694 -6.98 21.89 17.14
C ILE A 694 -7.09 23.39 16.86
N LEU A 695 -8.32 23.89 16.78
CA LEU A 695 -8.65 25.26 16.39
C LEU A 695 -9.43 25.96 17.51
N PHE A 696 -8.83 27.00 18.09
CA PHE A 696 -9.42 27.77 19.19
C PHE A 696 -10.33 28.92 18.72
N ASP A 697 -11.35 29.25 19.53
CA ASP A 697 -12.39 30.25 19.21
C ASP A 697 -11.90 31.72 19.24
N LYS A 698 -10.79 32.01 19.93
CA LYS A 698 -10.32 33.36 20.23
C LYS A 698 -8.79 33.44 20.23
N ASN A 699 -8.29 34.68 20.17
CA ASN A 699 -6.88 34.98 20.40
C ASN A 699 -6.68 35.48 21.83
N THR A 700 -5.69 34.94 22.54
CA THR A 700 -5.17 35.51 23.80
C THR A 700 -3.66 35.52 23.76
N ALA A 701 -3.02 36.49 24.44
CA ALA A 701 -1.56 36.59 24.43
C ALA A 701 -0.85 35.38 25.06
N ALA A 702 -1.54 34.63 25.93
CA ALA A 702 -1.06 33.35 26.46
C ALA A 702 -1.07 32.28 25.35
N LEU A 703 -2.24 32.02 24.75
CA LEU A 703 -2.38 31.06 23.66
C LEU A 703 -1.46 31.38 22.45
N THR A 704 -1.26 32.65 22.11
CA THR A 704 -0.31 33.03 21.04
C THR A 704 1.11 32.58 21.40
N SER A 705 1.59 32.87 22.62
CA SER A 705 2.93 32.43 23.07
C SER A 705 3.04 30.91 23.22
N GLU A 706 1.95 30.22 23.55
CA GLU A 706 1.85 28.76 23.63
C GLU A 706 1.92 28.11 22.24
N ILE A 707 1.20 28.66 21.24
CA ILE A 707 1.25 28.21 19.84
C ILE A 707 2.61 28.51 19.21
N GLU A 708 3.20 29.67 19.50
CA GLU A 708 4.56 30.05 19.08
C GLU A 708 5.58 29.04 19.61
N HIS A 709 5.57 28.72 20.91
CA HIS A 709 6.47 27.73 21.48
C HIS A 709 6.24 26.31 20.90
N TYR A 710 4.98 25.94 20.62
CA TYR A 710 4.70 24.68 19.93
C TYR A 710 5.27 24.63 18.49
N GLN A 711 5.50 25.78 17.82
CA GLN A 711 6.17 25.76 16.52
C GLN A 711 7.65 25.34 16.61
N ASP A 712 8.30 25.51 17.77
CA ASP A 712 9.71 25.10 17.99
C ASP A 712 9.88 23.57 18.02
N ALA A 713 8.83 22.84 18.42
CA ALA A 713 8.85 21.40 18.67
C ALA A 713 7.53 20.75 18.26
N LYS A 714 7.25 20.78 16.95
CA LYS A 714 6.02 20.23 16.37
C LYS A 714 5.92 18.73 16.57
N MET A 715 4.70 18.25 16.75
CA MET A 715 4.42 16.82 16.91
C MET A 715 4.02 16.22 15.55
N PRO A 716 4.80 15.25 15.01
CA PRO A 716 4.45 14.60 13.76
C PRO A 716 3.27 13.63 13.95
N LEU A 717 2.52 13.45 12.86
CA LEU A 717 1.30 12.64 12.76
C LEU A 717 1.50 11.41 11.86
N TYR A 718 2.42 11.46 10.91
CA TYR A 718 2.79 10.39 9.99
C TYR A 718 4.13 10.71 9.33
N TYR A 719 4.82 9.66 8.83
CA TYR A 719 6.13 9.77 8.20
C TYR A 719 6.06 10.42 6.81
N VAL A 720 6.98 11.34 6.51
CA VAL A 720 7.12 11.95 5.17
C VAL A 720 8.55 11.86 4.63
N GLY A 721 8.82 10.79 3.87
CA GLY A 721 10.11 10.56 3.22
C GLY A 721 10.06 9.38 2.25
N GLU A 722 11.12 9.18 1.48
CA GLU A 722 11.33 7.94 0.72
C GLU A 722 11.43 6.77 1.72
N SER A 723 10.69 5.69 1.52
CA SER A 723 10.65 4.61 2.50
C SER A 723 12.00 3.88 2.57
N THR A 724 12.60 3.84 3.76
CA THR A 724 13.84 3.07 3.99
C THR A 724 13.63 1.56 3.83
N GLU A 725 12.38 1.11 3.75
CA GLU A 725 12.02 -0.29 3.46
C GLU A 725 12.50 -0.76 2.09
N ASN A 726 12.47 0.11 1.08
CA ASN A 726 12.83 -0.20 -0.30
C ASN A 726 14.35 -0.09 -0.58
N GLY A 727 15.16 0.34 0.39
CA GLY A 727 16.62 0.42 0.26
C GLY A 727 17.30 -0.95 0.40
N LYS A 728 18.43 -1.15 -0.28
CA LYS A 728 19.30 -2.32 -0.06
C LYS A 728 19.76 -2.38 1.40
N LEU A 729 19.63 -3.55 2.06
CA LEU A 729 20.00 -3.73 3.46
C LEU A 729 21.48 -3.37 3.72
N THR A 730 22.37 -3.75 2.82
CA THR A 730 23.80 -3.40 2.87
C THR A 730 24.32 -2.97 1.50
N ILE A 731 25.54 -2.43 1.45
CA ILE A 731 26.27 -2.17 0.19
C ILE A 731 26.76 -3.45 -0.52
N ILE A 732 26.61 -4.64 0.09
CA ILE A 732 27.12 -5.91 -0.45
C ILE A 732 25.96 -6.68 -1.10
N ASP A 733 25.84 -6.60 -2.42
CA ASP A 733 24.73 -7.25 -3.14
C ASP A 733 24.71 -8.78 -3.02
N ALA A 734 25.87 -9.42 -2.85
CA ALA A 734 25.91 -10.84 -2.52
C ALA A 734 25.22 -11.15 -1.17
N LEU A 735 25.43 -10.32 -0.14
CA LEU A 735 24.78 -10.48 1.17
C LEU A 735 23.27 -10.23 1.06
N ASN A 736 22.87 -9.17 0.35
CA ASN A 736 21.47 -8.81 0.14
C ASN A 736 20.71 -9.98 -0.54
N ASN A 737 21.27 -10.49 -1.64
CA ASN A 737 20.69 -11.60 -2.40
C ASN A 737 20.70 -12.93 -1.60
N GLU A 738 21.76 -13.23 -0.86
CA GLU A 738 21.82 -14.45 -0.02
C GLU A 738 20.80 -14.41 1.14
N LEU A 739 20.52 -13.23 1.70
CA LEU A 739 19.50 -13.07 2.75
C LEU A 739 18.07 -13.07 2.18
N MET A 740 17.85 -12.47 1.00
CA MET A 740 16.55 -12.52 0.31
C MET A 740 16.18 -13.97 -0.05
N ASN A 741 17.11 -14.71 -0.67
CA ASN A 741 16.88 -16.11 -1.05
C ASN A 741 16.78 -17.08 0.14
N ALA A 742 17.06 -16.63 1.38
CA ALA A 742 16.90 -17.45 2.58
C ALA A 742 15.44 -17.60 3.04
N GLU A 743 14.49 -16.85 2.49
CA GLU A 743 13.12 -16.75 3.02
C GLU A 743 12.44 -18.11 3.27
N ASP A 744 12.26 -18.93 2.23
CA ASP A 744 11.55 -20.21 2.35
C ASP A 744 12.23 -21.16 3.34
N THR A 745 13.56 -21.18 3.33
CA THR A 745 14.36 -21.99 4.26
C THR A 745 14.17 -21.51 5.70
N MET A 746 14.26 -20.20 5.95
CA MET A 746 14.13 -19.64 7.30
C MET A 746 12.71 -19.76 7.84
N ASN A 747 11.69 -19.49 7.03
CA ASN A 747 10.27 -19.67 7.37
C ASN A 747 9.94 -21.14 7.71
N ASN A 748 10.54 -22.12 7.02
CA ASN A 748 10.22 -23.55 7.18
C ASN A 748 11.21 -24.36 8.04
N THR A 749 12.28 -23.75 8.58
CA THR A 749 13.25 -24.47 9.45
C THR A 749 13.61 -23.72 10.73
N ALA A 750 13.79 -22.39 10.67
CA ALA A 750 14.16 -21.58 11.83
C ALA A 750 12.93 -21.00 12.53
N PHE A 751 11.96 -20.49 11.78
CA PHE A 751 10.79 -19.79 12.34
C PHE A 751 9.64 -20.77 12.61
N LEU A 752 9.94 -21.86 13.30
CA LEU A 752 8.99 -22.91 13.66
C LEU A 752 8.49 -22.75 15.11
N TYR A 753 7.26 -23.16 15.37
CA TYR A 753 6.68 -23.23 16.71
C TYR A 753 6.22 -24.64 17.09
N GLU A 754 6.20 -24.92 18.39
CA GLU A 754 5.77 -26.20 18.94
C GLU A 754 4.25 -26.23 19.12
N THR A 755 3.56 -27.12 18.42
CA THR A 755 2.12 -27.35 18.59
C THR A 755 1.82 -28.10 19.89
N PRO A 756 0.57 -28.11 20.39
CA PRO A 756 0.17 -28.92 21.55
C PRO A 756 0.32 -30.44 21.38
N GLN A 757 0.67 -30.89 20.17
CA GLN A 757 0.97 -32.28 19.81
C GLN A 757 2.51 -32.53 19.72
N SER A 758 3.33 -31.56 20.14
CA SER A 758 4.79 -31.50 19.96
C SER A 758 5.24 -31.74 18.52
N GLN A 759 4.48 -31.18 17.56
CA GLN A 759 4.90 -31.04 16.17
C GLN A 759 5.52 -29.66 15.98
N TRP A 760 6.48 -29.53 15.07
CA TRP A 760 7.06 -28.23 14.70
C TRP A 760 6.49 -27.80 13.35
N VAL A 761 5.91 -26.61 13.29
CA VAL A 761 5.26 -26.05 12.08
C VAL A 761 5.58 -24.55 11.94
N PRO A 762 5.53 -23.96 10.73
CA PRO A 762 5.87 -22.55 10.51
C PRO A 762 5.04 -21.58 11.36
N SER A 763 5.70 -20.56 11.91
CA SER A 763 5.05 -19.50 12.68
C SER A 763 4.04 -18.72 11.84
N THR A 764 2.90 -18.40 12.45
CA THR A 764 1.91 -17.48 11.87
C THR A 764 2.19 -16.02 12.27
N VAL A 765 2.97 -15.81 13.33
CA VAL A 765 3.29 -14.47 13.88
C VAL A 765 4.60 -13.92 13.33
N TYR A 766 5.61 -14.76 13.10
CA TYR A 766 6.97 -14.35 12.72
C TYR A 766 7.33 -14.83 11.32
N LYS A 767 7.60 -13.89 10.41
CA LYS A 767 8.02 -14.14 9.03
C LYS A 767 9.40 -13.54 8.75
N TRP A 768 10.12 -14.14 7.79
CA TRP A 768 11.41 -13.64 7.32
C TRP A 768 11.33 -12.26 6.67
N THR A 769 10.28 -11.99 5.89
CA THR A 769 10.04 -10.70 5.22
C THR A 769 9.89 -9.57 6.26
N ASP A 770 9.03 -9.77 7.28
CA ASP A 770 8.89 -8.89 8.45
C ASP A 770 10.25 -8.66 9.16
N PHE A 771 11.07 -9.71 9.30
CA PHE A 771 12.39 -9.60 9.95
C PHE A 771 13.35 -8.76 9.11
N MET A 772 13.38 -8.98 7.79
CA MET A 772 14.27 -8.27 6.88
C MET A 772 13.93 -6.77 6.77
N LYS A 773 12.65 -6.41 6.74
CA LYS A 773 12.18 -5.02 6.89
C LYS A 773 12.69 -4.39 8.19
N GLY A 774 12.47 -5.06 9.33
CA GLY A 774 12.87 -4.55 10.65
C GLY A 774 14.39 -4.45 10.81
N LEU A 775 15.14 -5.40 10.26
CA LEU A 775 16.60 -5.38 10.22
C LEU A 775 17.12 -4.24 9.33
N ASN A 776 16.45 -3.95 8.20
CA ASN A 776 16.77 -2.83 7.32
C ASN A 776 16.61 -1.48 8.03
N ALA A 777 15.45 -1.23 8.63
CA ALA A 777 15.21 -0.04 9.45
C ALA A 777 16.26 0.10 10.57
N MET A 778 16.58 -0.99 11.28
CA MET A 778 17.54 -0.96 12.39
C MET A 778 19.02 -0.88 11.97
N HIS A 779 19.38 -1.31 10.76
CA HIS A 779 20.73 -1.12 10.20
C HIS A 779 20.89 0.28 9.60
N ASN A 780 19.98 0.68 8.72
CA ASN A 780 20.12 1.91 7.93
C ASN A 780 19.70 3.16 8.70
N VAL A 781 18.67 3.11 9.55
CA VAL A 781 18.25 4.24 10.42
C VAL A 781 18.78 4.06 11.84
N GLY A 782 18.41 2.95 12.49
CA GLY A 782 18.75 2.67 13.90
C GLY A 782 17.92 3.48 14.91
N VAL A 783 18.26 3.38 16.20
CA VAL A 783 17.54 4.00 17.32
C VAL A 783 18.52 4.60 18.33
N ALA A 784 18.25 5.83 18.78
CA ALA A 784 19.12 6.58 19.71
C ALA A 784 20.60 6.68 19.24
N GLY A 785 20.82 6.71 17.91
CA GLY A 785 22.13 6.66 17.27
C GLY A 785 22.76 5.26 17.15
N ASN A 786 22.17 4.23 17.74
CA ASN A 786 22.64 2.84 17.68
C ASN A 786 22.03 2.14 16.46
N LYS A 787 22.88 1.55 15.61
CA LYS A 787 22.50 0.79 14.41
C LYS A 787 22.87 -0.67 14.58
N PHE A 788 22.09 -1.59 14.00
CA PHE A 788 22.39 -3.01 14.03
C PHE A 788 23.64 -3.27 13.19
N TRP A 789 24.73 -3.66 13.83
CA TRP A 789 26.02 -3.80 13.17
C TRP A 789 26.07 -5.06 12.29
N LEU A 790 26.40 -4.88 11.00
CA LEU A 790 26.58 -5.94 10.01
C LEU A 790 27.95 -5.93 9.30
N LEU A 791 28.63 -4.77 9.22
CA LEU A 791 29.80 -4.56 8.36
C LEU A 791 30.97 -3.90 9.10
N ASP A 792 32.20 -4.29 8.76
CA ASP A 792 33.43 -3.55 9.03
C ASP A 792 34.00 -2.98 7.72
N GLU A 793 34.28 -1.68 7.68
CA GLU A 793 34.90 -0.99 6.53
C GLU A 793 36.36 -1.43 6.29
N ASN A 794 36.99 -2.15 7.23
CA ASN A 794 38.39 -2.53 7.21
C ASN A 794 38.65 -3.98 6.74
N VAL A 795 37.62 -4.72 6.29
CA VAL A 795 37.74 -6.12 5.82
C VAL A 795 37.10 -6.31 4.45
N ASP A 796 37.37 -7.46 3.81
CA ASP A 796 36.78 -7.84 2.53
C ASP A 796 35.30 -8.28 2.64
N ASP A 797 34.56 -8.16 1.54
CA ASP A 797 33.13 -8.52 1.46
C ASP A 797 32.86 -9.97 1.88
N ALA A 798 33.73 -10.91 1.52
CA ALA A 798 33.55 -12.32 1.86
C ALA A 798 33.77 -12.56 3.36
N THR A 799 34.48 -11.69 4.09
CA THR A 799 34.56 -11.68 5.56
C THR A 799 33.35 -10.95 6.17
N ASN A 800 32.95 -9.80 5.62
CA ASN A 800 31.75 -9.07 6.05
C ASN A 800 30.46 -9.89 5.94
N ILE A 801 30.27 -10.67 4.87
CA ILE A 801 29.15 -11.62 4.72
C ILE A 801 29.06 -12.58 5.90
N LYS A 802 30.20 -13.05 6.44
CA LYS A 802 30.24 -13.94 7.61
C LYS A 802 29.91 -13.18 8.89
N TYR A 803 30.45 -11.97 9.09
CA TYR A 803 30.14 -11.14 10.25
C TYR A 803 28.63 -10.82 10.33
N ALA A 804 28.04 -10.36 9.23
CA ALA A 804 26.61 -10.07 9.13
C ALA A 804 25.74 -11.30 9.46
N LYS A 805 26.02 -12.44 8.82
CA LYS A 805 25.29 -13.69 9.05
C LYS A 805 25.44 -14.22 10.49
N VAL A 806 26.60 -14.04 11.12
CA VAL A 806 26.79 -14.39 12.54
C VAL A 806 26.04 -13.43 13.47
N ALA A 807 26.00 -12.13 13.19
CA ALA A 807 25.22 -11.16 13.95
C ALA A 807 23.72 -11.48 13.90
N ILE A 808 23.21 -11.75 12.70
CA ILE A 808 21.82 -12.19 12.44
C ILE A 808 21.52 -13.51 13.16
N ALA A 809 22.39 -14.53 13.01
CA ALA A 809 22.20 -15.82 13.67
C ALA A 809 22.21 -15.71 15.19
N ALA A 810 23.09 -14.87 15.77
CA ALA A 810 23.16 -14.65 17.21
C ALA A 810 21.86 -14.06 17.76
N PHE A 811 21.28 -13.07 17.07
CA PHE A 811 19.98 -12.49 17.41
C PHE A 811 18.85 -13.53 17.29
N LEU A 812 18.73 -14.18 16.13
CA LEU A 812 17.64 -15.12 15.85
C LEU A 812 17.67 -16.35 16.76
N ALA A 813 18.85 -16.81 17.20
CA ALA A 813 18.98 -17.90 18.15
C ALA A 813 18.25 -17.66 19.48
N GLN A 814 18.26 -16.41 19.95
CA GLN A 814 17.54 -15.97 21.15
C GLN A 814 16.06 -15.82 20.85
N SER A 815 15.71 -15.11 19.78
CA SER A 815 14.34 -14.94 19.27
C SER A 815 13.56 -16.25 19.19
N MET A 816 14.18 -17.28 18.62
CA MET A 816 13.64 -18.64 18.49
C MET A 816 13.28 -19.26 19.84
N GLN A 817 14.11 -19.07 20.89
CA GLN A 817 13.85 -19.62 22.21
C GLN A 817 12.88 -18.77 23.06
N GLU A 818 12.92 -17.44 22.97
CA GLU A 818 12.02 -16.61 23.80
C GLU A 818 10.58 -16.57 23.27
N THR A 819 10.38 -16.54 21.95
CA THR A 819 9.08 -16.12 21.37
C THR A 819 8.59 -17.00 20.23
N ILE A 820 9.41 -17.23 19.19
CA ILE A 820 8.95 -17.87 17.96
C ILE A 820 8.48 -19.30 18.25
N ARG A 821 9.19 -20.05 19.12
CA ARG A 821 8.78 -21.41 19.52
C ARG A 821 7.38 -21.52 20.15
N TYR A 822 6.84 -20.42 20.67
CA TYR A 822 5.51 -20.34 21.28
C TYR A 822 4.45 -19.72 20.36
N ASN A 823 4.85 -19.23 19.18
CA ASN A 823 4.02 -18.47 18.25
C ASN A 823 3.33 -17.25 18.90
N ALA A 824 4.05 -16.56 19.79
CA ALA A 824 3.54 -15.43 20.58
C ALA A 824 4.43 -14.18 20.45
N CYS A 825 3.79 -13.03 20.31
CA CYS A 825 4.39 -11.70 20.38
C CYS A 825 4.23 -11.09 21.78
N ASP A 826 3.15 -11.41 22.48
CA ASP A 826 2.89 -11.04 23.86
C ASP A 826 3.49 -12.03 24.85
N GLU A 827 3.74 -11.55 26.07
CA GLU A 827 4.21 -12.34 27.20
C GLU A 827 3.16 -13.34 27.68
N ASN A 828 3.56 -14.60 27.73
CA ASN A 828 2.77 -15.67 28.32
C ASN A 828 2.78 -15.60 29.84
N ASN A 829 1.64 -15.85 30.47
CA ASN A 829 1.57 -15.96 31.92
C ASN A 829 2.31 -17.23 32.40
N TRP A 830 3.49 -17.06 32.99
CA TRP A 830 4.35 -18.09 33.57
C TRP A 830 4.39 -18.02 35.11
N ALA A 831 3.62 -17.10 35.72
CA ALA A 831 3.63 -16.88 37.14
C ALA A 831 2.93 -18.03 37.89
N GLU A 832 3.69 -18.74 38.72
CA GLU A 832 3.24 -19.89 39.52
C GLU A 832 3.76 -19.77 40.96
N ILE A 833 3.09 -20.42 41.91
CA ILE A 833 3.48 -20.43 43.34
C ILE A 833 4.92 -20.97 43.50
N LYS A 834 5.32 -21.93 42.67
CA LYS A 834 6.68 -22.50 42.64
C LYS A 834 7.77 -21.49 42.25
N TYR A 835 7.39 -20.34 41.67
CA TYR A 835 8.24 -19.22 41.31
C TYR A 835 7.98 -17.97 42.17
N GLY A 836 7.20 -18.08 43.25
CA GLY A 836 6.95 -17.00 44.20
C GLY A 836 5.71 -16.13 43.92
N ALA A 837 4.84 -16.52 42.99
CA ALA A 837 3.56 -15.84 42.78
C ALA A 837 2.57 -16.12 43.94
N ALA A 838 1.58 -15.25 44.14
CA ALA A 838 0.55 -15.39 45.18
C ALA A 838 -0.37 -16.61 44.95
N THR A 839 -0.50 -17.05 43.70
CA THR A 839 -1.29 -18.21 43.25
C THR A 839 -0.73 -18.69 41.90
N ASP A 840 -1.30 -19.75 41.32
CA ASP A 840 -0.92 -20.21 39.98
C ASP A 840 -1.71 -19.45 38.91
N TYR A 841 -1.01 -18.90 37.92
CA TYR A 841 -1.50 -18.03 36.85
C TYR A 841 -2.34 -16.82 37.34
N PRO A 842 -1.80 -15.97 38.25
CA PRO A 842 -2.45 -14.74 38.68
C PRO A 842 -2.71 -13.82 37.47
N MET A 843 -3.85 -13.11 37.47
CA MET A 843 -4.11 -12.12 36.41
C MET A 843 -3.16 -10.91 36.50
N SER A 844 -2.65 -10.60 37.71
CA SER A 844 -1.64 -9.54 37.93
C SER A 844 -0.27 -9.81 37.29
N ALA A 845 -0.07 -10.95 36.61
CA ALA A 845 1.10 -11.22 35.80
C ALA A 845 1.38 -10.15 34.72
N SER A 846 0.33 -9.45 34.23
CA SER A 846 0.44 -8.31 33.31
C SER A 846 1.23 -7.11 33.88
N CYS A 847 1.38 -7.04 35.19
CA CYS A 847 2.11 -6.01 35.92
C CYS A 847 3.58 -6.40 36.18
N GLY A 848 3.92 -7.69 36.07
CA GLY A 848 5.24 -8.22 36.41
C GLY A 848 5.22 -9.71 36.74
N GLN A 849 6.18 -10.46 36.18
CA GLN A 849 6.37 -11.88 36.49
C GLN A 849 7.72 -12.15 37.17
N LEU A 850 7.84 -13.30 37.86
CA LEU A 850 9.07 -13.72 38.56
C LEU A 850 9.62 -12.70 39.59
N GLY A 851 8.73 -11.93 40.21
CA GLY A 851 9.08 -10.88 41.18
C GLY A 851 9.46 -9.52 40.57
N GLN A 852 9.41 -9.39 39.24
CA GLN A 852 9.61 -8.13 38.53
C GLN A 852 8.37 -7.23 38.65
N LYS A 853 8.52 -5.95 38.29
CA LYS A 853 7.43 -4.96 38.23
C LYS A 853 7.62 -4.02 37.05
N TYR A 854 6.88 -4.25 35.96
CA TYR A 854 7.14 -3.61 34.67
C TYR A 854 6.77 -2.11 34.65
N ALA A 855 5.83 -1.68 35.49
CA ALA A 855 5.53 -0.27 35.72
C ALA A 855 6.65 0.48 36.49
N ASP A 856 7.48 -0.23 37.25
CA ASP A 856 8.60 0.37 38.02
C ASP A 856 9.92 0.37 37.21
N TYR A 857 9.93 -0.15 35.97
CA TYR A 857 11.10 -0.09 35.09
C TYR A 857 11.35 1.34 34.64
N GLY A 858 12.61 1.77 34.75
CA GLY A 858 13.00 3.17 34.56
C GLY A 858 12.68 4.09 35.73
N VAL A 859 12.42 3.58 36.93
CA VAL A 859 12.46 4.37 38.18
C VAL A 859 13.85 4.21 38.80
N ASN A 860 14.55 5.30 39.09
CA ASN A 860 15.81 5.25 39.82
C ASN A 860 15.54 4.93 41.31
N PRO A 861 16.17 3.89 41.90
CA PRO A 861 15.89 3.46 43.28
C PRO A 861 16.50 4.35 44.37
N GLU A 862 17.45 5.23 44.05
CA GLU A 862 18.06 6.20 44.98
C GLU A 862 17.37 7.58 44.93
N SER A 863 17.09 8.08 43.72
CA SER A 863 16.48 9.42 43.52
C SER A 863 14.95 9.39 43.48
N GLY A 864 14.34 8.23 43.21
CA GLY A 864 12.89 8.07 43.04
C GLY A 864 12.32 8.71 41.78
N LEU A 865 13.18 9.19 40.88
CA LEU A 865 12.78 9.84 39.63
C LEU A 865 12.57 8.82 38.51
N ASP A 866 11.63 9.13 37.62
CA ASP A 866 11.54 8.45 36.32
C ASP A 866 12.70 8.88 35.41
N HIS A 867 13.27 7.90 34.72
CA HIS A 867 14.17 8.07 33.59
C HIS A 867 13.50 8.91 32.50
N ALA A 868 14.28 9.78 31.82
CA ALA A 868 13.73 10.81 30.92
C ALA A 868 12.89 10.29 29.74
N TYR A 869 13.09 9.02 29.35
CA TYR A 869 12.32 8.33 28.29
C TYR A 869 11.34 7.29 28.83
N SER A 870 10.98 7.29 30.12
CA SER A 870 9.94 6.40 30.65
C SER A 870 8.56 6.91 30.24
N CYS A 871 7.76 6.06 29.59
CA CYS A 871 6.35 6.37 29.32
C CYS A 871 5.64 6.85 30.61
N PRO A 872 4.69 7.80 30.53
CA PRO A 872 3.84 8.12 31.67
C PRO A 872 3.09 6.86 32.13
N ARG A 873 2.85 6.74 33.44
CA ARG A 873 1.86 5.75 33.93
C ARG A 873 0.47 6.26 33.54
N ASP A 874 -0.31 5.44 32.85
CA ASP A 874 -1.71 5.74 32.54
C ASP A 874 -2.60 4.71 33.22
N ASN A 875 -3.37 5.14 34.21
CA ASN A 875 -4.28 4.27 34.96
C ASN A 875 -5.67 4.14 34.30
N LYS A 876 -5.89 4.82 33.17
CA LYS A 876 -7.04 4.65 32.28
C LYS A 876 -6.75 3.68 31.10
N MET A 877 -5.58 3.04 31.07
CA MET A 877 -5.20 2.12 29.99
C MET A 877 -6.03 0.82 30.03
N GLU A 878 -6.75 0.55 28.95
CA GLU A 878 -7.44 -0.72 28.69
C GLU A 878 -6.79 -1.43 27.50
N VAL A 879 -6.14 -2.55 27.74
CA VAL A 879 -5.44 -3.32 26.71
C VAL A 879 -5.40 -4.81 27.05
N SER A 880 -5.68 -5.65 26.05
CA SER A 880 -5.48 -7.10 26.08
C SER A 880 -4.24 -7.48 25.26
N ALA A 881 -3.58 -8.58 25.63
CA ALA A 881 -2.67 -9.28 24.73
C ALA A 881 -3.48 -9.94 23.59
N LEU A 882 -2.90 -9.99 22.39
CA LEU A 882 -3.56 -10.57 21.20
C LEU A 882 -3.08 -12.00 20.95
N THR A 883 -1.81 -12.26 21.26
CA THR A 883 -1.19 -13.57 21.14
C THR A 883 -0.96 -14.18 22.53
N HIS A 884 -0.89 -15.50 22.57
CA HIS A 884 -0.57 -16.29 23.77
C HIS A 884 -0.29 -17.74 23.32
N ALA A 885 0.27 -18.55 24.21
CA ALA A 885 0.61 -19.93 23.93
C ALA A 885 -0.63 -20.84 23.91
N LYS A 886 -0.64 -21.81 23.00
CA LYS A 886 -1.85 -22.58 22.63
C LYS A 886 -1.95 -23.99 23.23
N TRP A 887 -1.19 -24.31 24.28
CA TRP A 887 -1.22 -25.66 24.90
C TRP A 887 -2.56 -25.94 25.61
N TYR A 888 -2.82 -27.22 25.93
CA TYR A 888 -4.10 -27.62 26.54
C TYR A 888 -4.29 -26.95 27.91
N GLY A 889 -5.32 -26.12 28.05
CA GLY A 889 -5.57 -25.34 29.27
C GLY A 889 -4.61 -24.17 29.49
N ALA A 890 -3.94 -23.70 28.44
CA ALA A 890 -3.02 -22.58 28.52
C ALA A 890 -3.68 -21.32 29.11
N PRO A 891 -2.91 -20.47 29.81
CA PRO A 891 -3.39 -19.17 30.26
C PRO A 891 -3.99 -18.34 29.12
N ALA A 892 -5.04 -17.60 29.45
CA ALA A 892 -5.53 -16.55 28.59
C ALA A 892 -4.45 -15.47 28.37
N PRO A 893 -4.56 -14.70 27.27
CA PRO A 893 -3.81 -13.47 27.09
C PRO A 893 -3.87 -12.57 28.34
N VAL A 894 -2.72 -12.01 28.74
CA VAL A 894 -2.61 -11.05 29.85
C VAL A 894 -3.29 -9.72 29.49
N PHE A 895 -3.71 -8.94 30.50
CA PHE A 895 -4.44 -7.71 30.28
C PHE A 895 -4.20 -6.63 31.35
N ALA A 896 -4.48 -5.38 31.01
CA ALA A 896 -4.56 -4.26 31.94
C ALA A 896 -5.88 -3.51 31.73
N ALA A 897 -6.46 -3.04 32.85
CA ALA A 897 -7.72 -2.32 32.89
C ALA A 897 -7.75 -1.41 34.13
N PRO A 898 -8.51 -0.29 34.09
CA PRO A 898 -8.76 0.55 35.26
C PRO A 898 -9.54 -0.23 36.34
N ASN A 899 -9.26 0.03 37.62
CA ASN A 899 -10.02 -0.57 38.71
C ASN A 899 -11.51 -0.27 38.59
N ALA A 900 -11.89 0.94 38.15
CA ALA A 900 -13.29 1.33 37.96
C ALA A 900 -14.06 0.41 36.98
N VAL A 901 -13.43 -0.07 35.89
CA VAL A 901 -14.05 -1.01 34.93
C VAL A 901 -14.27 -2.38 35.56
N LEU A 902 -13.33 -2.83 36.39
CA LEU A 902 -13.40 -4.12 37.06
C LEU A 902 -14.32 -4.09 38.29
N GLU A 903 -14.42 -2.96 38.99
CA GLU A 903 -15.36 -2.75 40.11
C GLU A 903 -16.82 -2.66 39.65
N GLU A 904 -17.10 -1.90 38.58
CA GLU A 904 -18.45 -1.80 37.97
C GLU A 904 -19.02 -3.18 37.61
N ARG A 905 -18.14 -4.09 37.16
CA ARG A 905 -18.49 -5.46 36.76
C ARG A 905 -18.36 -6.50 37.88
N GLY A 906 -18.03 -6.08 39.11
CA GLY A 906 -17.89 -6.97 40.26
C GLY A 906 -16.72 -7.98 40.19
N LEU A 907 -15.70 -7.68 39.37
CA LEU A 907 -14.56 -8.57 39.07
C LEU A 907 -13.42 -8.44 40.11
N LEU A 908 -13.41 -7.38 40.92
CA LEU A 908 -12.47 -7.23 42.03
C LEU A 908 -13.01 -7.79 43.35
N VAL A 909 -12.18 -8.54 44.07
CA VAL A 909 -12.46 -9.03 45.42
C VAL A 909 -11.47 -8.38 46.40
N ASN A 910 -11.95 -7.48 47.25
CA ASN A 910 -11.15 -6.64 48.15
C ASN A 910 -10.09 -5.76 47.42
N GLY A 911 -10.40 -5.25 46.22
CA GLY A 911 -9.44 -4.48 45.42
C GLY A 911 -8.32 -5.36 44.85
N SER A 912 -8.63 -6.57 44.41
CA SER A 912 -7.69 -7.48 43.76
C SER A 912 -8.38 -8.36 42.73
N VAL A 913 -7.69 -8.62 41.62
CA VAL A 913 -8.13 -9.58 40.61
C VAL A 913 -7.88 -11.02 41.08
N GLY A 914 -8.56 -11.97 40.45
CA GLY A 914 -8.33 -13.40 40.71
C GLY A 914 -7.23 -13.98 39.83
N ARG A 915 -7.47 -15.14 39.22
CA ARG A 915 -6.47 -15.92 38.46
C ARG A 915 -7.08 -16.68 37.30
N TRP A 916 -6.24 -17.18 36.41
CA TRP A 916 -6.61 -18.26 35.50
C TRP A 916 -6.64 -19.61 36.23
N THR A 917 -7.49 -20.52 35.79
CA THR A 917 -7.36 -21.95 36.07
C THR A 917 -7.19 -22.69 34.75
N ASN A 918 -6.28 -23.66 34.70
CA ASN A 918 -6.16 -24.59 33.57
C ASN A 918 -7.16 -25.77 33.65
N SER A 919 -8.00 -25.81 34.68
CA SER A 919 -8.95 -26.89 34.94
C SER A 919 -10.22 -26.78 34.11
N GLY A 920 -10.89 -27.92 33.90
CA GLY A 920 -12.12 -28.03 33.11
C GLY A 920 -11.86 -28.52 31.68
N HIS A 921 -12.90 -28.44 30.85
CA HIS A 921 -12.86 -28.78 29.44
C HIS A 921 -13.92 -27.97 28.71
N CYS A 922 -13.59 -27.46 27.53
CA CYS A 922 -14.52 -26.80 26.64
C CYS A 922 -15.08 -27.83 25.67
N ASN A 923 -16.39 -28.13 25.76
CA ASN A 923 -17.05 -29.11 24.90
C ASN A 923 -17.03 -28.64 23.43
N ASP A 924 -17.29 -27.35 23.25
CA ASP A 924 -17.21 -26.63 21.99
C ASP A 924 -15.93 -25.79 22.03
N VAL A 925 -15.13 -25.86 20.97
CA VAL A 925 -13.84 -25.14 20.86
C VAL A 925 -14.04 -23.95 19.92
N PRO A 926 -13.79 -22.70 20.36
CA PRO A 926 -14.06 -21.51 19.55
C PRO A 926 -13.09 -21.41 18.36
N THR A 927 -13.66 -21.26 17.16
CA THR A 927 -12.94 -20.95 15.91
C THR A 927 -12.77 -19.44 15.68
N SER A 928 -13.62 -18.63 16.32
CA SER A 928 -13.63 -17.17 16.33
C SER A 928 -13.91 -16.68 17.76
N VAL A 929 -13.64 -15.40 18.03
CA VAL A 929 -13.99 -14.72 19.28
C VAL A 929 -14.43 -13.29 19.01
N ASP A 930 -15.22 -12.72 19.92
CA ASP A 930 -15.69 -11.34 19.88
C ASP A 930 -14.49 -10.38 20.05
N GLY A 931 -14.12 -9.71 18.95
CA GLY A 931 -12.98 -8.79 18.90
C GLY A 931 -13.24 -7.41 19.50
N SER A 932 -14.51 -7.03 19.65
CA SER A 932 -14.89 -5.77 20.31
C SER A 932 -14.72 -5.87 21.82
N LYS A 933 -14.98 -7.06 22.39
CA LYS A 933 -14.74 -7.40 23.79
C LYS A 933 -13.25 -7.61 24.07
N GLN A 934 -12.78 -6.98 25.14
CA GLN A 934 -11.49 -7.27 25.78
C GLN A 934 -11.49 -8.69 26.34
N VAL A 935 -10.29 -9.26 26.57
CA VAL A 935 -10.14 -10.68 26.93
C VAL A 935 -10.89 -11.06 28.22
N TRP A 936 -11.03 -10.12 29.17
CA TRP A 936 -11.71 -10.33 30.45
C TRP A 936 -13.25 -10.22 30.38
N GLU A 937 -13.80 -9.80 29.24
CA GLU A 937 -15.24 -9.65 29.01
C GLU A 937 -15.88 -10.82 28.26
N ARG A 938 -15.06 -11.74 27.73
CA ARG A 938 -15.51 -12.87 26.91
C ARG A 938 -15.93 -14.06 27.78
N ASP A 939 -16.96 -14.77 27.32
CA ASP A 939 -17.56 -15.92 28.00
C ASP A 939 -16.52 -17.00 28.40
N ASP A 940 -16.88 -17.80 29.40
CA ASP A 940 -16.27 -19.10 29.66
C ASP A 940 -16.13 -19.90 28.35
N CYS A 941 -14.94 -20.44 28.08
CA CYS A 941 -14.61 -21.17 26.85
C CYS A 941 -14.68 -20.37 25.53
N LYS A 942 -14.80 -19.03 25.56
CA LYS A 942 -14.69 -18.14 24.39
C LYS A 942 -13.65 -17.02 24.56
N THR A 943 -12.74 -17.17 25.52
CA THR A 943 -11.70 -16.20 25.86
C THR A 943 -10.70 -16.00 24.71
N TYR A 944 -10.33 -17.08 24.03
CA TYR A 944 -9.40 -17.08 22.89
C TYR A 944 -9.72 -18.21 21.88
N VAL A 945 -9.37 -18.02 20.61
CA VAL A 945 -9.51 -19.05 19.55
C VAL A 945 -8.67 -20.28 19.90
N ASP A 946 -9.18 -21.49 19.64
CA ASP A 946 -8.60 -22.79 20.02
C ASP A 946 -8.71 -23.19 21.51
N GLN A 947 -9.46 -22.46 22.36
CA GLN A 947 -9.62 -22.78 23.79
C GLN A 947 -10.25 -24.15 24.04
N LYS A 948 -9.49 -25.04 24.68
CA LYS A 948 -9.87 -26.45 24.95
C LYS A 948 -10.14 -26.75 26.43
N ALA A 949 -9.68 -25.88 27.32
CA ALA A 949 -9.85 -25.95 28.77
C ALA A 949 -9.45 -24.63 29.42
N GLY A 950 -9.78 -24.50 30.70
CA GLY A 950 -9.39 -23.36 31.52
C GLY A 950 -10.30 -22.13 31.37
N LYS A 951 -10.28 -21.28 32.39
CA LYS A 951 -11.06 -20.04 32.49
C LYS A 951 -10.56 -19.10 33.58
N PHE A 952 -11.09 -17.87 33.62
CA PHE A 952 -10.90 -16.96 34.74
C PHE A 952 -11.66 -17.43 36.00
N ILE A 953 -11.11 -17.11 37.17
CA ILE A 953 -11.75 -17.21 38.47
C ILE A 953 -11.50 -15.88 39.18
N TRP A 954 -12.56 -15.14 39.50
CA TRP A 954 -12.50 -13.83 40.16
C TRP A 954 -12.61 -13.98 41.68
N ASP A 955 -11.56 -14.52 42.31
CA ASP A 955 -11.49 -14.87 43.74
C ASP A 955 -10.55 -13.96 44.56
N GLY A 956 -9.97 -12.91 43.96
CA GLY A 956 -8.98 -12.02 44.60
C GLY A 956 -7.60 -12.64 44.83
N SER A 957 -7.36 -13.86 44.33
CA SER A 957 -6.15 -14.63 44.64
C SER A 957 -4.83 -14.07 44.07
N SER A 958 -4.85 -13.08 43.17
CA SER A 958 -3.64 -12.35 42.78
C SER A 958 -3.07 -11.46 43.89
N GLN A 959 -3.89 -11.06 44.87
CA GLN A 959 -3.51 -10.12 45.95
C GLN A 959 -2.99 -8.75 45.44
N ALA A 960 -3.38 -8.40 44.21
CA ALA A 960 -3.10 -7.15 43.51
C ALA A 960 -4.20 -6.93 42.44
N ASP A 961 -4.28 -5.72 41.91
CA ASP A 961 -5.09 -5.39 40.73
C ASP A 961 -4.27 -5.47 39.42
N VAL A 962 -4.74 -4.81 38.35
CA VAL A 962 -4.05 -4.64 37.06
C VAL A 962 -4.04 -3.18 36.56
N GLU A 963 -4.29 -2.21 37.45
CA GLU A 963 -4.39 -0.80 37.07
C GLU A 963 -3.00 -0.18 36.81
N GLY A 964 -2.85 0.55 35.70
CA GLY A 964 -1.56 1.14 35.29
C GLY A 964 -0.51 0.12 34.81
N CYS A 965 -0.90 -1.15 34.67
CA CYS A 965 -0.15 -2.19 33.98
C CYS A 965 -0.31 -2.05 32.45
N GLY A 966 0.19 -2.98 31.64
CA GLY A 966 0.23 -2.85 30.17
C GLY A 966 1.64 -3.01 29.56
N TRP A 967 2.66 -2.98 30.41
CA TRP A 967 4.08 -2.93 30.04
C TRP A 967 4.77 -4.29 30.01
N TRP A 968 4.02 -5.37 29.80
CA TRP A 968 4.56 -6.73 29.67
C TRP A 968 5.40 -6.91 28.40
N GLY A 969 6.08 -8.06 28.30
CA GLY A 969 6.91 -8.41 27.16
C GLY A 969 6.16 -8.37 25.84
N ARG A 970 6.67 -7.59 24.88
CA ARG A 970 6.11 -7.47 23.53
C ARG A 970 7.19 -7.58 22.46
N GLY A 971 6.79 -8.10 21.31
CA GLY A 971 7.69 -8.36 20.19
C GLY A 971 8.67 -9.51 20.47
N VAL A 972 9.54 -9.72 19.50
CA VAL A 972 10.62 -10.70 19.59
C VAL A 972 11.57 -10.35 20.75
N ILE A 973 12.04 -11.37 21.49
CA ILE A 973 12.86 -11.20 22.71
C ILE A 973 12.14 -10.45 23.88
N GLN A 974 10.85 -10.13 23.75
CA GLN A 974 9.98 -9.71 24.86
C GLN A 974 10.41 -8.39 25.53
N THR A 975 10.44 -7.32 24.74
CA THR A 975 10.71 -5.96 25.21
C THR A 975 9.67 -5.53 26.24
N THR A 976 10.13 -5.17 27.44
CA THR A 976 9.30 -5.07 28.66
C THR A 976 9.56 -3.75 29.41
N GLY A 977 8.52 -3.14 30.00
CA GLY A 977 8.63 -2.05 30.97
C GLY A 977 8.72 -0.62 30.40
N ARG A 978 8.17 0.36 31.14
CA ARG A 978 7.93 1.76 30.66
C ARG A 978 9.12 2.45 30.00
N GLN A 979 10.34 2.21 30.50
CA GLN A 979 11.57 2.78 29.94
C GLN A 979 11.83 2.33 28.50
N ASN A 980 11.61 1.05 28.21
CA ASN A 980 11.92 0.48 26.89
C ASN A 980 10.88 0.89 25.85
N PHE A 981 9.59 0.77 26.19
CA PHE A 981 8.49 1.29 25.36
C PHE A 981 8.62 2.79 25.11
N GLY A 982 8.98 3.58 26.13
CA GLY A 982 9.08 5.02 25.99
C GLY A 982 10.31 5.47 25.22
N THR A 983 11.46 4.79 25.36
CA THR A 983 12.63 5.04 24.53
C THR A 983 12.34 4.71 23.07
N LEU A 984 11.69 3.57 22.79
CA LEU A 984 11.22 3.22 21.43
C LEU A 984 10.27 4.30 20.88
N ASN A 985 9.29 4.73 21.68
CA ASN A 985 8.30 5.75 21.30
C ASN A 985 8.87 7.16 21.16
N HIS A 986 10.05 7.45 21.71
CA HIS A 986 10.72 8.74 21.57
C HIS A 986 11.49 8.86 20.24
N TYR A 987 12.12 7.76 19.79
CA TYR A 987 12.96 7.77 18.59
C TYR A 987 12.27 7.23 17.33
N LEU A 988 11.25 6.38 17.45
CA LEU A 988 10.53 5.80 16.31
C LEU A 988 9.07 6.22 16.22
N GLY A 989 8.40 6.36 17.37
CA GLY A 989 6.99 6.73 17.45
C GLY A 989 6.74 8.22 17.72
N ARG A 990 5.50 8.54 18.09
CA ARG A 990 5.08 9.88 18.53
C ARG A 990 5.60 10.18 19.92
N SER A 991 6.76 10.85 19.97
CA SER A 991 7.49 11.18 21.21
C SER A 991 6.61 11.67 22.35
N HIS A 992 6.69 10.98 23.48
CA HIS A 992 6.06 11.34 24.75
C HIS A 992 6.93 12.29 25.60
N VAL A 993 8.18 12.53 25.17
CA VAL A 993 9.18 13.30 25.92
C VAL A 993 8.86 14.78 25.83
N ASP A 994 8.94 15.44 26.98
CA ASP A 994 8.67 16.86 27.16
C ASP A 994 9.73 17.72 26.44
N PRO A 995 9.35 18.58 25.47
CA PRO A 995 10.29 19.44 24.74
C PRO A 995 11.13 20.36 25.62
N GLU A 996 10.65 20.73 26.81
CA GLU A 996 11.47 21.48 27.76
C GLU A 996 12.65 20.67 28.30
N THR A 997 12.58 19.33 28.31
CA THR A 997 13.63 18.50 28.92
C THR A 997 14.83 18.27 28.01
N ILE A 998 14.70 18.53 26.71
CA ILE A 998 15.73 18.31 25.69
C ILE A 998 17.00 19.12 26.03
N GLY A 999 18.17 18.47 25.94
CA GLY A 999 19.47 19.04 26.32
C GLY A 999 19.69 19.24 27.82
N LYS A 1000 18.66 19.13 28.68
CA LYS A 1000 18.82 19.13 30.14
C LYS A 1000 19.40 17.77 30.59
N LYS A 1001 20.03 17.76 31.77
CA LYS A 1001 20.55 16.52 32.40
C LYS A 1001 19.58 16.02 33.45
N ILE A 1002 18.96 14.87 33.23
CA ILE A 1002 18.03 14.18 34.14
C ILE A 1002 18.69 12.87 34.58
N ASP A 1003 18.79 12.66 35.88
CA ASP A 1003 19.26 11.41 36.50
C ASP A 1003 20.56 10.82 35.88
N GLY A 1004 21.54 11.70 35.62
CA GLY A 1004 22.83 11.32 35.02
C GLY A 1004 22.89 11.45 33.49
N ILE A 1005 21.75 11.36 32.79
CA ILE A 1005 21.63 11.28 31.33
C ILE A 1005 21.28 12.66 30.74
N ILE A 1006 21.81 12.96 29.55
CA ILE A 1006 21.40 14.14 28.77
C ILE A 1006 20.27 13.72 27.85
N VAL A 1007 19.12 14.38 27.93
CA VAL A 1007 17.95 14.09 27.10
C VAL A 1007 18.23 14.55 25.66
N GLN A 1008 18.14 13.64 24.70
CA GLN A 1008 18.31 13.96 23.27
C GLN A 1008 16.98 14.44 22.67
N ALA A 1009 17.04 15.06 21.48
CA ALA A 1009 15.85 15.39 20.70
C ALA A 1009 15.29 14.12 20.02
N PRO A 1010 13.96 14.02 19.81
CA PRO A 1010 13.43 13.03 18.88
C PRO A 1010 13.86 13.36 17.44
N PRO A 1011 13.83 12.41 16.49
CA PRO A 1011 13.97 12.73 15.08
C PRO A 1011 12.85 13.67 14.61
N GLU A 1012 13.16 14.57 13.67
CA GLU A 1012 12.17 15.50 13.09
C GLU A 1012 11.05 14.78 12.32
N ASN A 1013 11.36 13.60 11.77
CA ASN A 1013 10.44 12.73 11.04
C ASN A 1013 10.67 11.25 11.45
N PRO A 1014 10.11 10.79 12.59
CA PRO A 1014 10.22 9.41 13.06
C PRO A 1014 9.54 8.43 12.10
N LEU A 1015 10.13 7.24 11.91
CA LEU A 1015 9.69 6.24 10.93
C LEU A 1015 8.21 5.79 11.13
N TYR A 1016 7.72 5.81 12.37
CA TYR A 1016 6.36 5.41 12.75
C TYR A 1016 5.64 6.52 13.52
N ALA A 1017 5.72 7.76 13.03
CA ALA A 1017 5.15 8.95 13.69
C ALA A 1017 3.61 8.93 13.83
N ASP A 1018 2.94 8.02 13.13
CA ASP A 1018 1.53 7.63 13.27
C ASP A 1018 1.24 6.84 14.55
N LEU A 1019 2.23 6.08 15.04
CA LEU A 1019 2.10 5.19 16.19
C LEU A 1019 2.49 5.86 17.52
N ASP A 1020 1.90 5.38 18.62
CA ASP A 1020 2.16 5.89 19.96
C ASP A 1020 2.21 4.75 21.00
N PHE A 1021 3.35 4.07 21.09
CA PHE A 1021 3.57 2.89 21.95
C PHE A 1021 3.44 3.19 23.46
N CYS A 1022 3.44 4.46 23.88
CA CYS A 1022 3.15 4.84 25.26
C CYS A 1022 1.65 5.04 25.56
N SER A 1023 0.79 5.15 24.55
CA SER A 1023 -0.68 5.18 24.72
C SER A 1023 -1.30 3.82 24.38
N ASN A 1024 -0.80 3.15 23.34
CA ASN A 1024 -1.13 1.76 23.02
C ASN A 1024 0.16 0.93 22.80
N PRO A 1025 0.72 0.30 23.84
CA PRO A 1025 1.84 -0.64 23.67
C PRO A 1025 1.46 -1.88 22.85
N GLY A 1026 0.16 -2.15 22.66
CA GLY A 1026 -0.38 -3.22 21.82
C GLY A 1026 0.08 -3.17 20.37
N LEU A 1027 0.37 -1.98 19.82
CA LEU A 1027 0.77 -1.76 18.42
C LEU A 1027 1.95 -2.63 17.97
N ILE A 1028 2.88 -2.99 18.87
CA ILE A 1028 4.02 -3.88 18.57
C ILE A 1028 3.58 -5.29 18.15
N CYS A 1029 2.38 -5.72 18.57
CA CYS A 1029 1.81 -7.04 18.28
C CYS A 1029 0.47 -7.00 17.54
N SER A 1030 -0.14 -5.83 17.37
CA SER A 1030 -1.42 -5.66 16.65
C SER A 1030 -1.24 -5.19 15.21
N SER A 1031 -0.26 -4.32 14.93
CA SER A 1031 -0.20 -3.60 13.65
C SER A 1031 -0.12 -4.54 12.46
N GLU A 1032 -1.11 -4.46 11.57
CA GLU A 1032 -1.14 -5.19 10.32
C GLU A 1032 -0.50 -4.41 9.16
N GLU A 1033 -0.42 -3.07 9.25
CA GLU A 1033 0.36 -2.22 8.33
C GLU A 1033 1.87 -2.35 8.59
N ASN A 1034 2.31 -2.21 9.86
CA ASN A 1034 3.72 -2.09 10.26
C ASN A 1034 4.23 -3.36 10.98
N LYS A 1035 4.10 -4.52 10.33
CA LYS A 1035 4.36 -5.84 10.94
C LYS A 1035 5.79 -5.98 11.47
N GLU A 1036 6.78 -5.40 10.81
CA GLU A 1036 8.18 -5.46 11.21
C GLU A 1036 8.48 -4.85 12.60
N ILE A 1037 7.58 -4.04 13.17
CA ILE A 1037 7.72 -3.48 14.52
C ILE A 1037 7.90 -4.60 15.57
N LYS A 1038 7.27 -5.76 15.38
CA LYS A 1038 7.44 -6.93 16.27
C LYS A 1038 8.90 -7.40 16.33
N TRP A 1039 9.69 -7.17 15.28
CA TRP A 1039 11.13 -7.43 15.23
C TRP A 1039 11.94 -6.23 15.71
N ILE A 1040 11.57 -5.02 15.29
CA ILE A 1040 12.25 -3.77 15.68
C ILE A 1040 12.29 -3.61 17.20
N ALA A 1041 11.23 -4.00 17.94
CA ALA A 1041 11.23 -3.96 19.40
C ALA A 1041 12.39 -4.76 20.03
N GLY A 1042 12.67 -5.97 19.53
CA GLY A 1042 13.77 -6.81 19.99
C GLY A 1042 15.13 -6.40 19.43
N LEU A 1043 15.17 -5.91 18.19
CA LEU A 1043 16.38 -5.34 17.58
C LEU A 1043 16.82 -4.05 18.30
N PHE A 1044 15.89 -3.22 18.75
CA PHE A 1044 16.15 -2.06 19.59
C PHE A 1044 16.83 -2.45 20.91
N TYR A 1045 16.28 -3.44 21.62
CA TYR A 1045 16.92 -4.02 22.80
C TYR A 1045 18.32 -4.57 22.46
N TRP A 1046 18.47 -5.26 21.33
CA TRP A 1046 19.76 -5.80 20.89
C TRP A 1046 20.83 -4.74 20.66
N VAL A 1047 20.54 -3.66 19.93
CA VAL A 1047 21.54 -2.62 19.65
C VAL A 1047 21.89 -1.79 20.88
N THR A 1048 20.93 -1.57 21.79
CA THR A 1048 21.15 -0.77 23.00
C THR A 1048 21.72 -1.55 24.19
N SER A 1049 21.50 -2.87 24.26
CA SER A 1049 21.84 -3.68 25.44
C SER A 1049 22.82 -4.83 25.17
N VAL A 1050 22.93 -5.31 23.91
CA VAL A 1050 23.78 -6.46 23.55
C VAL A 1050 24.99 -6.03 22.72
N GLN A 1051 24.78 -5.27 21.63
CA GLN A 1051 25.90 -4.75 20.83
C GLN A 1051 26.63 -3.61 21.56
N ALA A 1052 25.87 -2.71 22.21
CA ALA A 1052 26.40 -1.64 23.07
C ALA A 1052 26.67 -2.06 24.52
N TYR A 1053 26.89 -3.35 24.82
CA TYR A 1053 27.22 -3.80 26.19
C TYR A 1053 28.50 -3.09 26.68
N PRO A 1054 28.49 -2.49 27.89
CA PRO A 1054 29.53 -1.55 28.29
C PRO A 1054 30.86 -2.23 28.63
N ASP A 1055 31.94 -1.72 28.02
CA ASP A 1055 33.32 -2.08 28.37
C ASP A 1055 33.76 -1.35 29.66
N GLU A 1056 33.09 -1.67 30.76
CA GLU A 1056 33.26 -1.04 32.07
C GLU A 1056 34.15 -1.86 33.02
N SER A 1057 35.06 -1.18 33.74
CA SER A 1057 36.04 -1.83 34.61
C SER A 1057 35.40 -2.68 35.71
N GLY A 1058 35.47 -4.01 35.56
CA GLY A 1058 34.85 -4.98 36.45
C GLY A 1058 35.23 -6.42 36.07
N GLN A 1059 34.38 -7.39 36.39
CA GLN A 1059 34.59 -8.80 36.02
C GLN A 1059 34.63 -9.01 34.49
N TYR A 1060 33.91 -8.17 33.73
CA TYR A 1060 33.75 -8.28 32.29
C TYR A 1060 34.36 -7.10 31.50
N GLY A 1061 35.16 -6.25 32.15
CA GLY A 1061 35.66 -4.96 31.59
C GLY A 1061 36.80 -5.05 30.58
N ASN A 1062 36.70 -6.01 29.65
CA ASN A 1062 37.36 -6.04 28.35
C ASN A 1062 36.44 -6.70 27.28
N TRP A 1063 35.20 -7.08 27.64
CA TRP A 1063 34.28 -7.83 26.78
C TRP A 1063 33.57 -6.85 25.85
N ASN A 1064 33.63 -7.11 24.54
CA ASN A 1064 32.98 -6.29 23.54
C ASN A 1064 32.38 -7.17 22.44
N TYR A 1065 31.09 -6.96 22.17
CA TYR A 1065 30.32 -7.77 21.23
C TYR A 1065 30.98 -7.88 19.85
N HIS A 1066 31.47 -6.77 19.30
CA HIS A 1066 32.07 -6.76 17.96
C HIS A 1066 33.42 -7.49 17.94
N ASN A 1067 34.23 -7.34 19.00
CA ASN A 1067 35.51 -8.05 19.11
C ASN A 1067 35.28 -9.57 19.25
N GLU A 1068 34.34 -10.00 20.09
CA GLU A 1068 34.05 -11.43 20.28
C GLU A 1068 33.38 -12.08 19.07
N LEU A 1069 32.51 -11.36 18.35
CA LEU A 1069 31.92 -11.81 17.10
C LEU A 1069 33.00 -12.04 16.03
N LYS A 1070 33.89 -11.05 15.84
CA LYS A 1070 35.03 -11.15 14.91
C LYS A 1070 35.95 -12.31 15.31
N GLN A 1071 36.33 -12.39 16.59
CA GLN A 1071 37.13 -13.48 17.15
C GLN A 1071 36.50 -14.86 16.90
N TYR A 1072 35.18 -15.01 17.00
CA TYR A 1072 34.48 -16.25 16.68
C TYR A 1072 34.58 -16.61 15.19
N VAL A 1073 34.34 -15.65 14.29
CA VAL A 1073 34.43 -15.85 12.83
C VAL A 1073 35.85 -16.14 12.37
N ASP A 1074 36.83 -15.35 12.81
CA ASP A 1074 38.23 -15.42 12.39
C ASP A 1074 38.91 -16.71 12.83
N ASN A 1075 38.53 -17.24 14.00
CA ASN A 1075 38.96 -18.57 14.45
C ASN A 1075 38.24 -19.73 13.71
N GLY A 1076 37.34 -19.42 12.78
CA GLY A 1076 36.61 -20.38 11.95
C GLY A 1076 35.36 -20.94 12.59
N MET A 1077 34.60 -20.11 13.31
CA MET A 1077 33.28 -20.41 13.91
C MET A 1077 33.29 -21.66 14.81
N LYS A 1078 34.28 -21.74 15.72
CA LYS A 1078 34.53 -22.90 16.59
C LYS A 1078 33.96 -22.73 17.99
N GLY A 1079 33.25 -23.74 18.49
CA GLY A 1079 32.73 -23.78 19.85
C GLY A 1079 31.57 -22.82 20.10
N THR A 1080 31.31 -22.49 21.38
CA THR A 1080 30.09 -21.79 21.81
C THR A 1080 30.28 -20.50 22.61
N SER A 1081 31.50 -20.09 22.98
CA SER A 1081 31.71 -18.98 23.94
C SER A 1081 30.96 -17.69 23.55
N PHE A 1082 31.08 -17.24 22.30
CA PHE A 1082 30.39 -16.04 21.82
C PHE A 1082 28.85 -16.11 22.00
N ILE A 1083 28.21 -17.25 21.67
CA ILE A 1083 26.76 -17.39 21.86
C ILE A 1083 26.38 -17.64 23.32
N ASP A 1084 27.27 -18.20 24.12
CA ASP A 1084 27.08 -18.40 25.56
C ASP A 1084 27.03 -17.05 26.28
N ASP A 1085 28.02 -16.19 26.01
CA ASP A 1085 28.11 -14.83 26.54
C ASP A 1085 26.91 -13.98 26.11
N VAL A 1086 26.55 -14.00 24.83
CA VAL A 1086 25.37 -13.30 24.28
C VAL A 1086 24.07 -13.81 24.89
N SER A 1087 23.94 -15.12 25.12
CA SER A 1087 22.79 -15.71 25.84
C SER A 1087 22.73 -15.26 27.31
N GLY A 1088 23.89 -15.06 27.93
CA GLY A 1088 24.05 -14.45 29.24
C GLY A 1088 23.52 -13.02 29.29
N ILE A 1089 23.93 -12.17 28.34
CA ILE A 1089 23.48 -10.77 28.30
C ILE A 1089 21.96 -10.70 28.14
N VAL A 1090 21.39 -11.43 27.19
CA VAL A 1090 19.95 -11.40 26.91
C VAL A 1090 19.10 -11.99 28.06
N ASN A 1091 19.51 -13.12 28.65
CA ASN A 1091 18.69 -13.78 29.66
C ASN A 1091 18.97 -13.31 31.10
N ARG A 1092 20.14 -12.71 31.36
CA ARG A 1092 20.65 -12.44 32.71
C ARG A 1092 21.39 -11.11 32.90
N GLY A 1093 21.73 -10.39 31.83
CA GLY A 1093 22.39 -9.08 31.88
C GLY A 1093 23.92 -9.09 32.01
N CYS A 1094 24.58 -10.23 31.81
CA CYS A 1094 26.05 -10.30 31.82
C CYS A 1094 26.61 -11.38 30.88
N PRO A 1095 27.82 -11.21 30.31
CA PRO A 1095 28.45 -12.22 29.45
C PRO A 1095 29.04 -13.39 30.27
N ASP A 1096 28.15 -14.17 30.88
CA ASP A 1096 28.46 -15.42 31.59
C ASP A 1096 27.23 -16.35 31.56
N LEU A 1097 27.44 -17.65 31.70
CA LEU A 1097 26.38 -18.63 31.89
C LEU A 1097 25.76 -18.54 33.30
N VAL A 1098 26.43 -17.91 34.26
CA VAL A 1098 25.95 -17.71 35.64
C VAL A 1098 26.21 -16.28 36.12
N CYS A 1099 25.23 -15.39 35.91
CA CYS A 1099 25.26 -14.04 36.46
C CYS A 1099 24.78 -14.00 37.92
N SER A 1100 24.94 -12.84 38.57
CA SER A 1100 24.34 -12.56 39.89
C SER A 1100 22.80 -12.69 39.92
N THR A 1101 22.16 -12.59 38.76
CA THR A 1101 20.72 -12.75 38.49
C THR A 1101 20.30 -14.22 38.22
N GLY A 1102 21.24 -15.16 38.14
CA GLY A 1102 20.99 -16.61 37.97
C GLY A 1102 21.66 -17.27 36.75
N GLU A 1103 21.39 -18.57 36.58
CA GLU A 1103 21.89 -19.39 35.46
C GLU A 1103 21.10 -19.15 34.16
N VAL A 1104 21.76 -19.14 33.00
CA VAL A 1104 21.11 -18.93 31.69
C VAL A 1104 20.12 -20.04 31.35
N HIS A 1105 18.85 -19.67 31.17
CA HIS A 1105 17.76 -20.59 30.86
C HIS A 1105 17.85 -21.14 29.43
N ASN A 1106 17.67 -22.45 29.25
CA ASN A 1106 17.65 -23.15 27.96
C ASN A 1106 18.88 -22.90 27.06
N ILE A 1107 20.06 -22.91 27.66
CA ILE A 1107 21.33 -22.69 26.93
C ILE A 1107 21.63 -23.74 25.84
N LYS A 1108 21.16 -24.98 25.99
CA LYS A 1108 21.39 -26.04 24.98
C LYS A 1108 20.59 -25.74 23.71
N GLU A 1109 19.38 -25.26 23.92
CA GLU A 1109 18.40 -24.89 22.89
C GLU A 1109 18.89 -23.62 22.17
N ARG A 1110 19.34 -22.59 22.89
CA ARG A 1110 19.98 -21.39 22.29
C ARG A 1110 21.19 -21.73 21.42
N ARG A 1111 22.10 -22.60 21.92
CA ARG A 1111 23.26 -23.11 21.14
C ARG A 1111 22.83 -23.87 19.88
N ALA A 1112 21.79 -24.71 19.99
CA ALA A 1112 21.26 -25.47 18.85
C ALA A 1112 20.62 -24.55 17.80
N ASN A 1113 19.83 -23.56 18.23
CA ASN A 1113 19.24 -22.55 17.36
C ASN A 1113 20.31 -21.76 16.61
N PHE A 1114 21.36 -21.30 17.31
CA PHE A 1114 22.48 -20.57 16.69
C PHE A 1114 23.19 -21.40 15.63
N LYS A 1115 23.53 -22.66 15.94
CA LYS A 1115 24.11 -23.58 14.95
C LYS A 1115 23.18 -23.78 13.75
N LEU A 1116 21.88 -23.99 13.99
CA LEU A 1116 20.90 -24.20 12.93
C LEU A 1116 20.82 -23.00 11.98
N VAL A 1117 20.67 -21.77 12.52
CA VAL A 1117 20.57 -20.56 11.69
C VAL A 1117 21.87 -20.29 10.93
N LEU A 1118 23.05 -20.54 11.52
CA LEU A 1118 24.31 -20.46 10.79
C LEU A 1118 24.35 -21.46 9.61
N GLU A 1119 23.91 -22.70 9.82
CA GLU A 1119 23.83 -23.72 8.76
C GLU A 1119 22.82 -23.35 7.66
N GLN A 1120 21.66 -22.76 8.00
CA GLN A 1120 20.67 -22.30 7.02
C GLN A 1120 21.16 -21.08 6.22
N LEU A 1121 21.93 -20.19 6.84
CA LEU A 1121 22.59 -19.06 6.17
C LEU A 1121 23.86 -19.48 5.39
N GLY A 1122 24.10 -20.79 5.21
CA GLY A 1122 25.20 -21.32 4.40
C GLY A 1122 26.58 -21.29 5.06
N LEU A 1123 26.65 -21.09 6.38
CA LEU A 1123 27.89 -21.16 7.16
C LEU A 1123 28.11 -22.57 7.75
N ASN A 1124 29.33 -22.86 8.16
CA ASN A 1124 29.76 -24.19 8.59
C ASN A 1124 30.38 -24.17 10.02
N PRO A 1125 29.58 -23.96 11.08
CA PRO A 1125 30.06 -23.89 12.47
C PRO A 1125 30.56 -25.24 13.00
N GLN A 1126 31.64 -25.21 13.80
CA GLN A 1126 32.47 -26.36 14.20
C GLN A 1126 32.44 -26.65 15.71
#